data_AF-A0A9W4JIU4-F1
#
_entry.id   AF-A0A9W4JIU4-F1
#
_cell.length_a   1.000
_cell.length_b   1.000
_cell.length_c   1.000
_cell.angle_alpha   90.00
_cell.angle_beta   90.00
_cell.angle_gamma   90.00
#
_symmetry.space_group_name_H-M   'P 1'
#
loop_
_entity.id
_entity.type
_entity.pdbx_description
1 polymer ?
#
loop_
_entity_poly.entity_id
_entity_poly.type
_entity_poly.pdbx_seq_one_letter_code
_entity_poly.pdbx_strand_id
1 'polypeptide(L)'
;MVNFTIVNGQVYTPGLAIVDAPQPNTPLGGDNLQVAIDVSGNGQLPWPSTSDSSTRFHSITLFLTSQSKSHNFTISNGTKPASNSSYAYPVLDLEPSSTVKHVNWIWPECFVGDGSGSKDSARGEYNISMHQAFRWNDTDYYTVFDLPISVTNSISSSDDRIDCDLLENKLLTAAEIDESSDTLPGQPWVEGASTTSSPGAAETGIGSHFHAGFKRIVGAMFAVTAVLHLLDSSCSPCPIACSRQPEQPIDPMTLLSARRALRYRLARALILILLSWSLIELHLIQHRIYEAENTQLTPRKERIYIASVNWNNEQVLRSHWNKAVLNLVSELGAENVFISIYESGSYDNTKGALRELDWELDKLGIARNVTLSSVTHQDEIAAPARGDGWITTPKGNRQLRRIPYLARVRNLSLLPLQDLARKGIFFDKILFLNDVVFTPSDVFELLDTNEGDYGAACSLDFSKPPHYYDTFALRDSIGHEAIMHTWPYFSSRVSRSAMKRISPVPVTSCWNGMVAMPAKPFLDHPPLRFRGIPDSLAQLHLEGSECCLIHVDNPLSEKGVYLNPLVRVGYNGAAYAAVHPIMSWLSAWRIVQGTWTNRVRRLGDTAWLKGEMIRRRIDRWAALDAKHQEDGQICIIDEMQILHRYGWIHV
;
A
#
# COMPACT_ATOMS: atom_id res chain seq x y z
N MET A 1 -24.03 7.26 -34.34
CA MET A 1 -23.02 8.34 -34.16
C MET A 1 -22.86 8.51 -32.67
N VAL A 2 -21.65 8.32 -32.15
CA VAL A 2 -21.32 8.64 -30.77
C VAL A 2 -21.41 10.17 -30.64
N ASN A 3 -22.21 10.65 -29.69
CA ASN A 3 -22.37 12.09 -29.48
C ASN A 3 -21.25 12.55 -28.53
N PHE A 4 -20.36 13.42 -29.01
CA PHE A 4 -19.26 13.95 -28.20
C PHE A 4 -19.66 15.28 -27.57
N THR A 5 -19.33 15.47 -26.28
CA THR A 5 -19.44 16.77 -25.64
C THR A 5 -18.17 17.57 -25.95
N ILE A 6 -18.25 18.45 -26.95
CA ILE A 6 -17.12 19.30 -27.35
C ILE A 6 -17.39 20.74 -26.93
N VAL A 7 -16.51 21.33 -26.12
CA VAL A 7 -16.60 22.72 -25.67
C VAL A 7 -15.28 23.41 -25.97
N ASN A 8 -15.32 24.52 -26.71
CA ASN A 8 -14.12 25.29 -27.12
C ASN A 8 -13.02 24.46 -27.80
N GLY A 9 -13.41 23.40 -28.53
CA GLY A 9 -12.47 22.50 -29.20
C GLY A 9 -11.87 21.42 -28.29
N GLN A 10 -12.27 21.33 -27.02
CA GLN A 10 -11.87 20.26 -26.12
C GLN A 10 -12.97 19.20 -26.05
N VAL A 11 -12.61 17.91 -26.04
CA VAL A 11 -13.55 16.79 -25.96
C VAL A 11 -13.66 16.34 -24.51
N TYR A 12 -14.84 16.53 -23.92
CA TYR A 12 -15.13 16.13 -22.54
C TYR A 12 -15.52 14.67 -22.52
N THR A 13 -14.75 13.87 -21.79
CA THR A 13 -15.03 12.45 -21.63
C THR A 13 -16.20 12.23 -20.65
N PRO A 14 -16.82 11.04 -20.63
CA PRO A 14 -17.76 10.61 -19.58
C PRO A 14 -17.11 10.46 -18.19
N GLY A 15 -15.88 10.95 -17.98
CA GLY A 15 -15.20 11.00 -16.69
C GLY A 15 -14.63 12.38 -16.39
N LEU A 16 -13.54 12.43 -15.62
CA LEU A 16 -12.89 13.69 -15.26
C LEU A 16 -11.94 14.22 -16.34
N ALA A 17 -11.43 13.38 -17.25
CA ALA A 17 -10.46 13.80 -18.24
C ALA A 17 -11.09 14.63 -19.36
N ILE A 18 -10.32 15.57 -19.90
CA ILE A 18 -10.68 16.35 -21.08
C ILE A 18 -9.60 16.13 -22.13
N VAL A 19 -9.96 15.76 -23.35
CA VAL A 19 -9.01 15.57 -24.46
C VAL A 19 -8.88 16.87 -25.23
N ASP A 20 -7.66 17.42 -25.24
CA ASP A 20 -7.32 18.61 -26.01
C ASP A 20 -6.98 18.26 -27.47
N ALA A 21 -6.36 17.10 -27.67
CA ALA A 21 -6.05 16.55 -28.98
C ALA A 21 -5.86 15.02 -28.90
N PRO A 22 -6.15 14.25 -29.97
CA PRO A 22 -6.67 14.70 -31.26
C PRO A 22 -8.19 14.96 -31.24
N GLN A 23 -8.72 15.52 -32.33
CA GLN A 23 -10.18 15.62 -32.52
C GLN A 23 -10.76 14.27 -33.00
N PRO A 24 -12.06 13.99 -32.78
CA PRO A 24 -12.68 12.78 -33.30
C PRO A 24 -12.53 12.66 -34.82
N ASN A 25 -12.24 11.45 -35.30
CA ASN A 25 -12.02 11.07 -36.70
C ASN A 25 -10.80 11.75 -37.35
N THR A 26 -9.83 12.23 -36.58
CA THR A 26 -8.60 12.82 -37.13
C THR A 26 -7.77 11.73 -37.84
N PRO A 27 -7.31 11.97 -39.09
CA PRO A 27 -6.31 11.13 -39.73
C PRO A 27 -4.93 11.38 -39.13
N LEU A 28 -4.28 10.33 -38.64
CA LEU A 28 -3.01 10.37 -37.93
C LEU A 28 -1.93 9.54 -38.63
N GLY A 29 -0.68 9.87 -38.33
CA GLY A 29 0.55 9.30 -38.88
C GLY A 29 1.75 10.08 -38.35
N GLY A 30 2.86 10.09 -39.08
CA GLY A 30 4.12 10.70 -38.65
C GLY A 30 4.93 9.78 -37.73
N ASP A 31 5.81 10.37 -36.91
CA ASP A 31 6.69 9.58 -36.05
C ASP A 31 5.97 9.02 -34.82
N ASN A 32 5.04 9.80 -34.24
CA ASN A 32 4.35 9.49 -32.99
C ASN A 32 2.83 9.71 -33.09
N LEU A 33 2.07 8.89 -32.36
CA LEU A 33 0.72 9.20 -31.93
C LEU A 33 0.78 10.21 -30.79
N GLN A 34 0.20 11.39 -31.01
CA GLN A 34 0.15 12.46 -30.02
C GLN A 34 -1.26 12.58 -29.43
N VAL A 35 -1.36 12.52 -28.10
CA VAL A 35 -2.60 12.72 -27.33
C VAL A 35 -2.32 13.73 -26.22
N ALA A 36 -3.13 14.76 -26.11
CA ALA A 36 -3.04 15.77 -25.06
C ALA A 36 -4.30 15.70 -24.19
N ILE A 37 -4.12 15.56 -22.88
CA ILE A 37 -5.21 15.33 -21.91
C ILE A 37 -5.09 16.31 -20.76
N ASP A 38 -6.08 17.18 -20.57
CA ASP A 38 -6.23 17.98 -19.36
C ASP A 38 -6.80 17.12 -18.21
N VAL A 39 -6.05 17.08 -17.11
CA VAL A 39 -6.39 16.35 -15.88
C VAL A 39 -6.76 17.29 -14.73
N SER A 40 -7.06 18.54 -15.04
CA SER A 40 -7.49 19.57 -14.09
C SER A 40 -8.96 19.94 -14.23
N GLY A 41 -9.72 19.28 -15.12
CA GLY A 41 -11.10 19.67 -15.39
C GLY A 41 -11.21 21.11 -15.88
N ASN A 42 -10.23 21.56 -16.68
CA ASN A 42 -10.08 22.95 -17.11
C ASN A 42 -9.94 23.92 -15.91
N GLY A 43 -9.07 23.56 -14.96
CA GLY A 43 -8.78 24.34 -13.74
C GLY A 43 -9.74 24.15 -12.57
N GLN A 44 -10.79 23.32 -12.71
CA GLN A 44 -11.78 23.06 -11.67
C GLN A 44 -11.31 22.03 -10.63
N LEU A 45 -10.30 21.23 -10.96
CA LEU A 45 -9.66 20.25 -10.09
C LEU A 45 -8.24 20.72 -9.75
N PRO A 46 -7.90 20.90 -8.46
CA PRO A 46 -6.54 21.24 -8.08
C PRO A 46 -5.56 20.15 -8.47
N TRP A 47 -4.44 20.54 -9.09
CA TRP A 47 -3.38 19.63 -9.51
C TRP A 47 -2.05 19.99 -8.82
N PRO A 48 -1.34 19.03 -8.21
CA PRO A 48 -1.71 17.62 -8.02
C PRO A 48 -2.85 17.46 -7.00
N SER A 49 -3.72 16.47 -7.22
CA SER A 49 -4.90 16.25 -6.35
C SER A 49 -4.48 15.83 -4.94
N THR A 50 -5.16 16.35 -3.91
CA THR A 50 -4.97 15.93 -2.52
C THR A 50 -5.71 14.61 -2.24
N SER A 51 -5.19 13.78 -1.33
CA SER A 51 -5.75 12.45 -1.03
C SER A 51 -7.18 12.49 -0.49
N ASP A 52 -7.56 13.62 0.12
CA ASP A 52 -8.83 13.80 0.84
C ASP A 52 -9.87 14.55 0.00
N SER A 53 -9.57 14.81 -1.28
CA SER A 53 -10.50 15.48 -2.18
C SER A 53 -11.70 14.58 -2.51
N SER A 54 -12.91 15.15 -2.44
CA SER A 54 -14.16 14.49 -2.85
C SER A 54 -14.23 14.22 -4.35
N THR A 55 -13.35 14.85 -5.14
CA THR A 55 -13.16 14.58 -6.57
C THR A 55 -11.67 14.46 -6.86
N ARG A 56 -11.22 13.36 -7.47
CA ARG A 56 -9.80 13.13 -7.83
C ARG A 56 -9.65 11.99 -8.83
N PHE A 57 -8.56 11.98 -9.60
CA PHE A 57 -8.18 10.79 -10.35
C PHE A 57 -7.53 9.72 -9.44
N HIS A 58 -7.77 8.45 -9.77
CA HIS A 58 -6.98 7.32 -9.29
C HIS A 58 -6.01 6.85 -10.37
N SER A 59 -6.48 6.73 -11.62
CA SER A 59 -5.65 6.36 -12.78
C SER A 59 -6.29 6.77 -14.11
N ILE A 60 -5.44 6.95 -15.13
CA ILE A 60 -5.83 7.01 -16.55
C ILE A 60 -4.91 6.06 -17.31
N THR A 61 -5.50 5.17 -18.11
CA THR A 61 -4.77 4.28 -19.01
C THR A 61 -5.36 4.42 -20.41
N LEU A 62 -4.48 4.51 -21.41
CA LEU A 62 -4.88 4.67 -22.81
C LEU A 62 -4.53 3.43 -23.61
N PHE A 63 -5.46 3.04 -24.47
CA PHE A 63 -5.26 2.00 -25.45
C PHE A 63 -5.54 2.53 -26.85
N LEU A 64 -4.91 1.94 -27.85
CA LEU A 64 -5.24 2.09 -29.25
C LEU A 64 -5.88 0.78 -29.71
N THR A 65 -7.20 0.79 -29.93
CA THR A 65 -7.99 -0.42 -30.16
C THR A 65 -8.67 -0.40 -31.52
N SER A 66 -8.76 -1.55 -32.19
CA SER A 66 -9.56 -1.74 -33.39
C SER A 66 -10.13 -3.14 -33.45
N GLN A 67 -11.45 -3.27 -33.38
CA GLN A 67 -12.11 -4.57 -33.52
C GLN A 67 -12.01 -5.12 -34.94
N SER A 68 -12.08 -4.25 -35.96
CA SER A 68 -12.02 -4.68 -37.36
C SER A 68 -10.62 -5.19 -37.74
N LYS A 69 -9.59 -4.68 -37.07
CA LYS A 69 -8.19 -5.09 -37.26
C LYS A 69 -7.70 -6.08 -36.20
N SER A 70 -8.50 -6.36 -35.17
CA SER A 70 -8.15 -7.23 -34.04
C SER A 70 -6.88 -6.81 -33.29
N HIS A 71 -6.68 -5.49 -33.14
CA HIS A 71 -5.51 -4.92 -32.49
C HIS A 71 -5.89 -4.13 -31.22
N ASN A 72 -5.02 -4.17 -30.22
CA ASN A 72 -5.10 -3.47 -28.94
C ASN A 72 -3.67 -3.17 -28.42
N PHE A 73 -3.27 -1.90 -28.43
CA PHE A 73 -1.96 -1.48 -27.91
C PHE A 73 -2.12 -0.56 -26.71
N THR A 74 -1.33 -0.71 -25.66
CA THR A 74 -1.26 0.30 -24.60
C THR A 74 -0.39 1.46 -25.08
N ILE A 75 -0.90 2.69 -25.03
CA ILE A 75 -0.20 3.86 -25.56
C ILE A 75 0.27 4.79 -24.43
N SER A 76 1.59 5.00 -24.32
CA SER A 76 2.22 5.91 -23.35
C SER A 76 3.66 6.30 -23.74
N ASN A 77 4.25 7.33 -23.09
CA ASN A 77 5.62 7.81 -23.38
C ASN A 77 6.76 6.87 -22.93
N GLY A 78 6.43 5.73 -22.29
CA GLY A 78 7.40 4.75 -21.78
C GLY A 78 7.70 3.58 -22.71
N THR A 79 6.99 3.50 -23.85
CA THR A 79 7.05 2.36 -24.78
C THR A 79 8.24 2.57 -25.75
N LYS A 80 9.48 2.28 -25.32
CA LYS A 80 10.72 2.45 -26.14
C LYS A 80 11.69 1.24 -26.04
N PRO A 81 12.60 1.03 -27.02
CA PRO A 81 13.14 -0.29 -27.44
C PRO A 81 14.40 -0.80 -26.71
N ALA A 82 14.88 -0.17 -25.64
CA ALA A 82 16.14 -0.60 -24.99
C ALA A 82 15.96 -1.67 -23.90
N SER A 83 14.71 -1.95 -23.52
CA SER A 83 14.34 -3.09 -22.69
C SER A 83 13.16 -3.77 -23.37
N ASN A 84 13.10 -5.11 -23.35
CA ASN A 84 12.00 -5.92 -23.88
C ASN A 84 10.68 -5.76 -23.08
N SER A 85 10.45 -4.55 -22.58
CA SER A 85 9.37 -4.12 -21.73
C SER A 85 8.46 -3.17 -22.51
N SER A 86 7.25 -3.62 -22.81
CA SER A 86 6.12 -2.74 -23.13
C SER A 86 5.66 -1.99 -21.86
N TYR A 87 6.59 -1.26 -21.22
CA TYR A 87 6.32 -0.47 -20.02
C TYR A 87 5.45 0.72 -20.40
N ALA A 88 4.22 0.73 -19.89
CA ALA A 88 3.34 1.87 -20.04
C ALA A 88 3.53 2.85 -18.88
N TYR A 89 4.15 4.01 -19.12
CA TYR A 89 4.30 5.05 -18.10
C TYR A 89 2.91 5.57 -17.69
N PRO A 90 2.54 5.61 -16.40
CA PRO A 90 1.23 6.10 -15.98
C PRO A 90 0.96 7.51 -16.50
N VAL A 91 -0.18 7.72 -17.18
CA VAL A 91 -0.48 8.99 -17.85
C VAL A 91 -0.50 10.18 -16.87
N LEU A 92 -1.00 9.95 -15.66
CA LEU A 92 -1.07 10.98 -14.61
C LEU A 92 0.32 11.44 -14.12
N ASP A 93 1.33 10.60 -14.25
CA ASP A 93 2.70 10.88 -13.82
C ASP A 93 3.52 11.58 -14.93
N LEU A 94 2.98 11.68 -16.15
CA LEU A 94 3.60 12.47 -17.21
C LEU A 94 3.58 13.94 -16.79
N GLU A 95 4.69 14.64 -17.00
CA GLU A 95 4.80 16.08 -16.75
C GLU A 95 4.20 16.50 -15.39
N PRO A 96 4.78 16.08 -14.24
CA PRO A 96 4.14 16.20 -12.92
C PRO A 96 3.69 17.62 -12.54
N SER A 97 4.39 18.64 -13.06
CA SER A 97 4.08 20.07 -12.84
C SER A 97 3.04 20.64 -13.82
N SER A 98 2.56 19.86 -14.79
CA SER A 98 1.59 20.27 -15.81
C SER A 98 0.21 19.68 -15.51
N THR A 99 -0.84 20.45 -15.77
CA THR A 99 -2.23 19.99 -15.77
C THR A 99 -2.64 19.32 -17.07
N VAL A 100 -1.82 19.44 -18.13
CA VAL A 100 -1.99 18.76 -19.41
C VAL A 100 -0.93 17.68 -19.54
N LYS A 101 -1.36 16.47 -19.91
CA LYS A 101 -0.52 15.28 -20.10
C LYS A 101 -0.36 15.02 -21.58
N HIS A 102 0.87 15.06 -22.07
CA HIS A 102 1.20 14.79 -23.47
C HIS A 102 1.71 13.36 -23.63
N VAL A 103 0.89 12.51 -24.26
CA VAL A 103 1.32 11.20 -24.78
C VAL A 103 1.86 11.38 -26.20
N ASN A 104 3.06 10.89 -26.45
CA ASN A 104 3.87 10.86 -27.66
C ASN A 104 4.34 9.42 -27.88
N TRP A 105 3.42 8.54 -28.26
CA TRP A 105 3.70 7.11 -28.45
C TRP A 105 4.26 6.84 -29.85
N ILE A 106 5.34 6.07 -29.98
CA ILE A 106 5.94 5.76 -31.31
C ILE A 106 5.09 4.70 -32.01
N TRP A 107 4.70 4.96 -33.27
CA TRP A 107 3.98 3.96 -34.07
C TRP A 107 4.86 2.72 -34.30
N PRO A 108 4.37 1.49 -34.00
CA PRO A 108 5.12 0.26 -34.24
C PRO A 108 5.15 -0.16 -35.70
N GLU A 109 5.99 -1.14 -36.03
CA GLU A 109 6.36 -1.50 -37.41
C GLU A 109 5.17 -1.84 -38.31
N CYS A 110 4.14 -2.53 -37.79
CA CYS A 110 2.97 -2.92 -38.57
C CYS A 110 2.13 -1.71 -39.07
N PHE A 111 2.34 -0.51 -38.51
CA PHE A 111 1.70 0.71 -39.00
C PHE A 111 2.52 1.44 -40.07
N VAL A 112 3.75 1.02 -40.42
CA VAL A 112 4.56 1.68 -41.47
C VAL A 112 3.84 1.65 -42.82
N GLY A 113 3.83 2.77 -43.53
CA GLY A 113 3.21 2.92 -44.86
C GLY A 113 2.37 4.18 -45.03
N ASP A 114 1.55 4.20 -46.08
CA ASP A 114 0.71 5.32 -46.49
C ASP A 114 -0.74 4.88 -46.71
N GLY A 115 -1.70 5.79 -46.50
CA GLY A 115 -3.13 5.53 -46.70
C GLY A 115 -3.71 4.52 -45.71
N SER A 116 -4.89 3.98 -46.03
CA SER A 116 -5.61 3.01 -45.19
C SER A 116 -5.10 1.57 -45.26
N GLY A 117 -4.06 1.31 -46.07
CA GLY A 117 -3.50 -0.04 -46.26
C GLY A 117 -4.42 -1.02 -47.00
N SER A 118 -3.93 -2.26 -47.22
CA SER A 118 -4.75 -3.39 -47.67
C SER A 118 -5.62 -3.92 -46.52
N LYS A 119 -6.53 -4.87 -46.80
CA LYS A 119 -7.35 -5.50 -45.74
C LYS A 119 -6.49 -6.10 -44.61
N ASP A 120 -5.34 -6.65 -44.98
CA ASP A 120 -4.39 -7.34 -44.09
C ASP A 120 -3.38 -6.38 -43.44
N SER A 121 -3.44 -5.07 -43.73
CA SER A 121 -2.63 -4.07 -43.05
C SER A 121 -3.21 -3.74 -41.67
N ALA A 122 -2.34 -3.52 -40.68
CA ALA A 122 -2.76 -3.00 -39.38
C ALA A 122 -3.31 -1.57 -39.46
N ARG A 123 -3.14 -0.86 -40.58
CA ARG A 123 -3.62 0.51 -40.78
C ARG A 123 -5.14 0.56 -41.02
N GLY A 124 -5.79 1.67 -40.65
CA GLY A 124 -7.24 1.85 -40.80
C GLY A 124 -7.88 2.58 -39.62
N GLU A 125 -9.13 2.22 -39.30
CA GLU A 125 -9.92 2.84 -38.22
C GLU A 125 -9.55 2.27 -36.85
N TYR A 126 -9.36 3.16 -35.88
CA TYR A 126 -9.01 2.84 -34.50
C TYR A 126 -9.74 3.77 -33.52
N ASN A 127 -9.83 3.35 -32.27
CA ASN A 127 -10.20 4.21 -31.16
C ASN A 127 -8.99 4.42 -30.25
N ILE A 128 -8.77 5.65 -29.80
CA ILE A 128 -8.04 5.92 -28.58
C ILE A 128 -9.02 5.66 -27.43
N SER A 129 -8.90 4.49 -26.82
CA SER A 129 -9.76 4.04 -25.72
C SER A 129 -9.16 4.49 -24.39
N MET A 130 -9.87 5.37 -23.69
CA MET A 130 -9.43 5.98 -22.44
C MET A 130 -10.18 5.35 -21.27
N HIS A 131 -9.44 4.59 -20.46
CA HIS A 131 -9.93 3.96 -19.25
C HIS A 131 -9.56 4.84 -18.06
N GLN A 132 -10.56 5.29 -17.31
CA GLN A 132 -10.39 6.24 -16.22
C GLN A 132 -10.96 5.66 -14.93
N ALA A 133 -10.16 5.61 -13.87
CA ALA A 133 -10.63 5.36 -12.51
C ALA A 133 -10.53 6.67 -11.72
N PHE A 134 -11.63 7.12 -11.12
CA PHE A 134 -11.66 8.39 -10.42
C PHE A 134 -12.73 8.42 -9.34
N ARG A 135 -12.64 9.42 -8.47
CA ARG A 135 -13.67 9.80 -7.51
C ARG A 135 -14.34 11.07 -7.99
N TRP A 136 -15.66 11.13 -7.90
CA TRP A 136 -16.44 12.35 -8.14
C TRP A 136 -17.56 12.45 -7.12
N ASN A 137 -17.60 13.56 -6.37
CA ASN A 137 -18.53 13.78 -5.26
C ASN A 137 -18.59 12.58 -4.30
N ASP A 138 -17.42 12.14 -3.83
CA ASP A 138 -17.23 11.04 -2.87
C ASP A 138 -17.65 9.65 -3.35
N THR A 139 -18.01 9.50 -4.62
CA THR A 139 -18.32 8.22 -5.26
C THR A 139 -17.21 7.85 -6.23
N ASP A 140 -16.72 6.62 -6.15
CA ASP A 140 -15.70 6.11 -7.07
C ASP A 140 -16.37 5.53 -8.32
N TYR A 141 -15.82 5.86 -9.49
CA TYR A 141 -16.28 5.47 -10.82
C TYR A 141 -15.14 4.93 -11.66
N TYR A 142 -15.48 4.05 -12.60
CA TYR A 142 -14.64 3.61 -13.69
C TYR A 142 -15.34 3.81 -15.02
N THR A 143 -14.73 4.53 -15.97
CA THR A 143 -15.37 4.80 -17.27
C THR A 143 -14.43 4.48 -18.41
N VAL A 144 -14.98 3.98 -19.51
CA VAL A 144 -14.27 3.80 -20.78
C VAL A 144 -14.81 4.77 -21.82
N PHE A 145 -13.90 5.49 -22.48
CA PHE A 145 -14.24 6.45 -23.52
C PHE A 145 -13.46 6.18 -24.79
N ASP A 146 -14.17 5.91 -25.88
CA ASP A 146 -13.57 5.65 -27.18
C ASP A 146 -13.59 6.89 -28.07
N LEU A 147 -12.40 7.40 -28.38
CA LEU A 147 -12.19 8.51 -29.31
C LEU A 147 -11.77 7.96 -30.69
N PRO A 148 -12.62 8.01 -31.72
CA PRO A 148 -12.29 7.47 -33.03
C PRO A 148 -11.20 8.29 -33.71
N ILE A 149 -10.28 7.61 -34.38
CA ILE A 149 -9.22 8.15 -35.22
C ILE A 149 -9.00 7.23 -36.43
N SER A 150 -8.26 7.69 -37.44
CA SER A 150 -7.81 6.81 -38.54
C SER A 150 -6.31 6.89 -38.72
N VAL A 151 -5.64 5.75 -38.88
CA VAL A 151 -4.22 5.66 -39.17
C VAL A 151 -4.03 5.62 -40.68
N THR A 152 -4.04 6.80 -41.30
CA THR A 152 -4.05 6.96 -42.76
C THR A 152 -2.94 7.87 -43.30
N ASN A 153 -2.35 8.74 -42.48
CA ASN A 153 -1.22 9.57 -42.90
C ASN A 153 0.08 8.75 -42.92
N SER A 154 1.07 9.25 -43.66
CA SER A 154 2.36 8.56 -43.85
C SER A 154 3.07 8.25 -42.54
N ILE A 155 3.56 7.02 -42.39
CA ILE A 155 4.45 6.58 -41.31
C ILE A 155 5.68 5.95 -41.96
N SER A 156 6.83 6.62 -41.82
CA SER A 156 8.12 6.19 -42.40
C SER A 156 8.68 4.97 -41.66
N SER A 157 9.44 4.12 -42.34
CA SER A 157 10.23 3.08 -41.66
C SER A 157 11.34 3.70 -40.80
N SER A 158 11.65 3.10 -39.65
CA SER A 158 12.74 3.50 -38.75
C SER A 158 13.12 2.35 -37.81
N ASP A 159 14.41 2.23 -37.48
CA ASP A 159 14.94 1.24 -36.53
C ASP A 159 14.43 1.46 -35.09
N ASP A 160 13.86 2.63 -34.79
CA ASP A 160 13.27 2.94 -33.48
C ASP A 160 11.84 2.37 -33.29
N ARG A 161 11.25 1.79 -34.34
CA ARG A 161 9.89 1.20 -34.29
C ARG A 161 9.98 -0.26 -33.84
N ILE A 162 9.05 -0.65 -32.99
CA ILE A 162 9.04 -1.99 -32.38
C ILE A 162 8.06 -2.89 -33.15
N ASP A 163 8.35 -4.19 -33.18
CA ASP A 163 7.41 -5.20 -33.68
C ASP A 163 6.08 -5.12 -32.92
N CYS A 164 4.97 -5.14 -33.65
CA CYS A 164 3.64 -5.05 -33.07
C CYS A 164 3.31 -6.22 -32.15
N ASP A 165 3.81 -7.42 -32.43
CA ASP A 165 3.57 -8.62 -31.62
C ASP A 165 4.13 -8.47 -30.18
N LEU A 166 5.11 -7.59 -29.98
CA LEU A 166 5.70 -7.28 -28.67
C LEU A 166 4.88 -6.28 -27.86
N LEU A 167 4.01 -5.50 -28.51
CA LEU A 167 3.17 -4.47 -27.90
C LEU A 167 1.69 -4.84 -27.81
N GLU A 168 1.31 -5.94 -28.47
CA GLU A 168 -0.06 -6.39 -28.60
C GLU A 168 -0.63 -6.88 -27.25
N ASN A 169 -1.78 -6.35 -26.88
CA ASN A 169 -2.56 -6.81 -25.74
C ASN A 169 -3.72 -7.70 -26.20
N LYS A 170 -4.28 -8.47 -25.27
CA LYS A 170 -5.55 -9.15 -25.52
C LYS A 170 -6.64 -8.10 -25.79
N LEU A 171 -7.32 -8.22 -26.93
CA LEU A 171 -8.48 -7.39 -27.24
C LEU A 171 -9.71 -7.86 -26.44
N LEU A 172 -10.38 -6.92 -25.77
CA LEU A 172 -11.64 -7.15 -25.08
C LEU A 172 -12.82 -6.97 -26.04
N THR A 173 -13.90 -7.72 -25.81
CA THR A 173 -15.15 -7.55 -26.56
C THR A 173 -15.91 -6.29 -26.09
N ALA A 174 -16.74 -5.72 -26.96
CA ALA A 174 -17.56 -4.55 -26.60
C ALA A 174 -18.43 -4.81 -25.35
N ALA A 175 -18.98 -6.02 -25.21
CA ALA A 175 -19.79 -6.40 -24.06
C ALA A 175 -18.99 -6.41 -22.74
N GLU A 176 -17.74 -6.88 -22.77
CA GLU A 176 -16.86 -6.87 -21.60
C GLU A 176 -16.45 -5.45 -21.20
N ILE A 177 -16.30 -4.54 -22.17
CA ILE A 177 -15.99 -3.13 -21.92
C ILE A 177 -17.23 -2.43 -21.32
N ASP A 178 -18.40 -2.61 -21.93
CA ASP A 178 -19.65 -1.98 -21.49
C ASP A 178 -20.05 -2.43 -20.07
N GLU A 179 -19.88 -3.72 -19.73
CA GLU A 179 -20.13 -4.22 -18.38
C GLU A 179 -19.17 -3.63 -17.34
N SER A 180 -17.97 -3.25 -17.76
CA SER A 180 -16.95 -2.67 -16.87
C SER A 180 -17.05 -1.16 -16.69
N SER A 181 -17.77 -0.45 -17.57
CA SER A 181 -17.85 1.01 -17.58
C SER A 181 -19.10 1.49 -16.84
N ASP A 182 -18.89 2.27 -15.79
CA ASP A 182 -19.95 2.98 -15.08
C ASP A 182 -20.60 4.06 -15.97
N THR A 183 -21.86 4.36 -15.68
CA THR A 183 -22.60 5.48 -16.29
C THR A 183 -22.75 6.60 -15.26
N LEU A 184 -22.33 7.81 -15.60
CA LEU A 184 -22.48 8.98 -14.74
C LEU A 184 -23.83 9.67 -14.94
N PRO A 185 -24.41 10.28 -13.89
CA PRO A 185 -25.65 11.07 -13.98
C PRO A 185 -25.53 12.34 -14.86
N GLY A 186 -24.31 12.75 -15.23
CA GLY A 186 -24.01 13.89 -16.10
C GLY A 186 -22.50 14.08 -16.28
N GLN A 187 -22.10 14.98 -17.17
CA GLN A 187 -20.68 15.29 -17.37
C GLN A 187 -20.16 16.14 -16.18
N PRO A 188 -19.08 15.73 -15.48
CA PRO A 188 -18.61 16.36 -14.23
C PRO A 188 -18.33 17.88 -14.24
N TRP A 189 -18.05 18.45 -15.40
CA TRP A 189 -17.55 19.82 -15.60
C TRP A 189 -18.51 20.72 -16.37
N VAL A 190 -19.58 20.17 -16.95
CA VAL A 190 -20.52 20.90 -17.82
C VAL A 190 -21.91 20.85 -17.21
N GLU A 191 -22.37 21.99 -16.66
CA GLU A 191 -23.75 22.12 -16.18
C GLU A 191 -24.74 22.12 -17.35
N GLY A 192 -25.80 21.30 -17.26
CA GLY A 192 -26.93 21.31 -18.20
C GLY A 192 -26.86 20.32 -19.37
N ALA A 193 -25.89 19.39 -19.40
CA ALA A 193 -25.90 18.29 -20.36
C ALA A 193 -26.84 17.14 -19.91
N SER A 194 -28.14 17.42 -19.85
CA SER A 194 -29.16 16.35 -19.78
C SER A 194 -29.25 15.66 -21.14
N THR A 195 -29.09 14.34 -21.20
CA THR A 195 -29.57 13.53 -22.33
C THR A 195 -31.08 13.74 -22.46
N THR A 196 -31.47 14.57 -23.42
CA THR A 196 -32.86 14.95 -23.66
C THR A 196 -33.58 13.84 -24.43
N SER A 197 -34.47 13.12 -23.75
CA SER A 197 -35.61 12.45 -24.39
C SER A 197 -36.88 13.24 -24.05
N SER A 198 -37.57 13.76 -25.06
CA SER A 198 -38.84 14.51 -24.94
C SER A 198 -40.05 13.62 -25.33
N PRO A 199 -41.32 14.03 -25.06
CA PRO A 199 -41.88 14.62 -23.83
C PRO A 199 -43.27 14.01 -23.45
N GLY A 200 -43.76 14.26 -22.21
CA GLY A 200 -45.15 13.98 -21.83
C GLY A 200 -45.59 14.35 -20.40
N ALA A 201 -46.21 15.53 -20.26
CA ALA A 201 -47.26 15.97 -19.33
C ALA A 201 -47.13 15.91 -17.77
N ALA A 202 -47.02 17.13 -17.20
CA ALA A 202 -47.92 17.81 -16.24
C ALA A 202 -47.93 17.51 -14.71
N GLU A 203 -48.03 18.64 -13.98
CA GLU A 203 -48.49 18.89 -12.58
C GLU A 203 -47.56 18.60 -11.39
N THR A 204 -47.56 19.30 -10.23
CA THR A 204 -47.73 20.68 -9.70
C THR A 204 -47.45 20.59 -8.18
N GLY A 205 -47.08 21.69 -7.49
CA GLY A 205 -47.15 21.81 -6.00
C GLY A 205 -45.81 22.10 -5.30
N ILE A 206 -45.44 23.35 -4.99
CA ILE A 206 -45.77 24.19 -3.79
C ILE A 206 -45.19 23.71 -2.44
N GLY A 207 -44.13 24.40 -2.01
CA GLY A 207 -44.04 25.11 -0.71
C GLY A 207 -43.71 24.36 0.59
N SER A 208 -42.66 24.79 1.30
CA SER A 208 -42.79 25.45 2.62
C SER A 208 -41.44 25.70 3.33
N HIS A 209 -41.33 26.91 3.90
CA HIS A 209 -40.37 27.32 4.92
C HIS A 209 -40.76 26.75 6.30
N PHE A 210 -39.78 26.48 7.18
CA PHE A 210 -39.74 26.81 8.64
C PHE A 210 -38.40 26.27 9.21
N HIS A 211 -37.40 27.08 9.58
CA HIS A 211 -37.17 27.83 10.83
C HIS A 211 -36.58 27.04 12.02
N ALA A 212 -35.71 27.76 12.73
CA ALA A 212 -35.17 27.55 14.08
C ALA A 212 -33.89 26.68 14.24
N GLY A 213 -32.86 27.33 14.80
CA GLY A 213 -31.63 26.71 15.26
C GLY A 213 -31.57 26.54 16.78
N PHE A 214 -30.45 25.99 17.27
CA PHE A 214 -29.97 26.22 18.62
C PHE A 214 -28.46 25.92 18.76
N LYS A 215 -27.89 26.50 19.81
CA LYS A 215 -26.50 26.85 20.10
C LYS A 215 -25.60 25.74 20.70
N ARG A 216 -24.28 25.90 20.43
CA ARG A 216 -23.08 25.70 21.31
C ARG A 216 -22.78 24.23 21.75
N ILE A 217 -21.55 23.79 22.07
CA ILE A 217 -20.45 24.32 22.92
C ILE A 217 -19.15 23.56 22.49
N VAL A 218 -17.94 24.12 22.31
CA VAL A 218 -16.76 24.30 23.21
C VAL A 218 -15.59 24.54 22.22
N GLY A 219 -14.60 25.44 22.33
CA GLY A 219 -14.07 26.19 23.47
C GLY A 219 -12.57 25.89 23.70
N ALA A 220 -11.71 26.53 22.89
CA ALA A 220 -10.33 27.01 23.18
C ALA A 220 -9.16 26.04 23.52
N MET A 221 -8.06 26.20 22.76
CA MET A 221 -6.71 26.24 23.34
C MET A 221 -5.88 27.35 22.66
N PHE A 222 -5.34 28.26 23.48
CA PHE A 222 -4.59 29.45 23.09
C PHE A 222 -3.08 29.20 23.07
N ALA A 223 -2.43 30.03 22.25
CA ALA A 223 -1.02 30.15 21.98
C ALA A 223 -0.13 30.37 23.22
N VAL A 224 1.09 29.82 23.14
CA VAL A 224 2.21 30.15 24.01
C VAL A 224 3.21 30.94 23.17
N THR A 225 3.46 32.18 23.54
CA THR A 225 4.64 32.93 23.08
C THR A 225 5.33 33.59 24.28
N ALA A 226 6.65 33.51 24.22
CA ALA A 226 7.63 33.80 25.25
C ALA A 226 7.65 35.24 25.77
N VAL A 227 8.02 35.41 27.05
CA VAL A 227 8.88 36.50 27.50
C VAL A 227 9.80 35.97 28.61
N LEU A 228 11.08 35.79 28.27
CA LEU A 228 12.21 35.89 29.18
C LEU A 228 12.74 37.32 29.04
N HIS A 229 12.86 38.02 30.18
CA HIS A 229 13.89 38.99 30.55
C HIS A 229 13.30 39.98 31.56
N LEU A 230 13.79 39.92 32.80
CA LEU A 230 14.51 41.01 33.46
C LEU A 230 14.68 40.64 34.94
N LEU A 231 15.95 40.44 35.33
CA LEU A 231 16.42 40.70 36.68
C LEU A 231 16.65 42.20 36.76
N ASP A 232 16.06 42.88 37.75
CA ASP A 232 16.81 43.93 38.43
C ASP A 232 16.28 44.18 39.86
N SER A 233 17.10 43.73 40.80
CA SER A 233 17.63 44.48 41.94
C SER A 233 16.84 45.72 42.40
N SER A 234 16.28 45.67 43.62
CA SER A 234 16.23 46.81 44.55
C SER A 234 15.94 46.34 45.98
N CYS A 235 16.99 46.26 46.79
CA CYS A 235 16.93 46.33 48.24
C CYS A 235 16.47 47.71 48.69
N SER A 236 15.71 47.77 49.80
CA SER A 236 15.89 48.65 50.99
C SER A 236 14.54 48.81 51.74
N PRO A 237 14.51 49.33 52.97
CA PRO A 237 15.12 48.79 54.18
C PRO A 237 14.06 48.52 55.27
N CYS A 238 14.46 47.83 56.32
CA CYS A 238 13.70 47.71 57.57
C CYS A 238 13.47 49.09 58.21
N PRO A 239 12.36 49.29 58.94
CA PRO A 239 12.54 49.80 60.29
C PRO A 239 11.84 48.94 61.32
N ILE A 240 12.55 48.82 62.43
CA ILE A 240 12.13 48.23 63.70
C ILE A 240 10.89 48.95 64.22
N ALA A 241 9.84 48.20 64.52
CA ALA A 241 8.85 48.57 65.52
C ALA A 241 8.29 47.29 66.16
N CYS A 242 8.72 47.01 67.38
CA CYS A 242 8.02 46.10 68.28
C CYS A 242 6.68 46.73 68.66
N SER A 243 5.58 46.09 68.28
CA SER A 243 4.33 46.19 69.03
C SER A 243 3.65 44.81 69.04
N ARG A 244 3.50 44.26 70.24
CA ARG A 244 2.61 43.12 70.49
C ARG A 244 1.20 43.53 70.09
N GLN A 245 0.61 42.82 69.13
CA GLN A 245 -0.82 42.82 68.90
C GLN A 245 -1.33 41.37 68.81
N PRO A 246 -2.58 41.13 69.24
CA PRO A 246 -3.07 39.81 69.65
C PRO A 246 -3.24 38.88 68.44
N GLU A 247 -3.15 37.58 68.68
CA GLU A 247 -3.45 36.53 67.69
C GLU A 247 -4.79 36.82 67.00
N GLN A 248 -4.71 37.29 65.75
CA GLN A 248 -5.88 37.38 64.89
C GLN A 248 -6.20 35.98 64.33
N PRO A 249 -7.49 35.63 64.20
CA PRO A 249 -7.89 34.39 63.59
C PRO A 249 -7.42 34.37 62.13
N ILE A 250 -6.77 33.27 61.72
CA ILE A 250 -6.24 33.09 60.37
C ILE A 250 -7.38 33.26 59.36
N ASP A 251 -7.30 34.32 58.55
CA ASP A 251 -8.30 34.65 57.54
C ASP A 251 -8.42 33.51 56.52
N PRO A 252 -9.60 32.90 56.31
CA PRO A 252 -9.81 31.81 55.36
C PRO A 252 -9.36 32.16 53.93
N MET A 253 -9.32 33.44 53.54
CA MET A 253 -8.77 33.87 52.24
C MET A 253 -7.25 33.68 52.12
N THR A 254 -6.49 33.82 53.21
CA THR A 254 -5.03 33.63 53.22
C THR A 254 -4.64 32.14 53.15
N LEU A 255 -5.46 31.27 53.75
CA LEU A 255 -5.32 29.80 53.62
C LEU A 255 -5.62 29.32 52.20
N LEU A 256 -6.61 29.91 51.51
CA LEU A 256 -6.94 29.60 50.12
C LEU A 256 -5.86 30.10 49.15
N SER A 257 -5.29 31.28 49.35
CA SER A 257 -4.21 31.82 48.53
C SER A 257 -2.90 31.03 48.69
N ALA A 258 -2.54 30.65 49.91
CA ALA A 258 -1.39 29.78 50.19
C ALA A 258 -1.55 28.38 49.56
N ARG A 259 -2.75 27.78 49.64
CA ARG A 259 -3.07 26.51 48.95
C ARG A 259 -3.00 26.65 47.43
N ARG A 260 -3.41 27.78 46.86
CA ARG A 260 -3.32 28.06 45.41
C ARG A 260 -1.87 28.23 44.95
N ALA A 261 -1.06 28.95 45.73
CA ALA A 261 0.38 29.11 45.47
C ALA A 261 1.14 27.78 45.58
N LEU A 262 0.82 26.94 46.58
CA LEU A 262 1.39 25.60 46.71
C LEU A 262 1.00 24.71 45.54
N ARG A 263 -0.27 24.69 45.12
CA ARG A 263 -0.73 23.96 43.92
C ARG A 263 -0.01 24.41 42.66
N TYR A 264 0.20 25.72 42.49
CA TYR A 264 0.95 26.26 41.36
C TYR A 264 2.43 25.83 41.39
N ARG A 265 3.08 25.87 42.56
CA ARG A 265 4.47 25.39 42.72
C ARG A 265 4.59 23.90 42.44
N LEU A 266 3.66 23.07 42.93
CA LEU A 266 3.64 21.63 42.67
C LEU A 266 3.37 21.33 41.19
N ALA A 267 2.42 22.02 40.55
CA ALA A 267 2.16 21.90 39.13
C ALA A 267 3.38 22.31 38.29
N ARG A 268 4.04 23.41 38.63
CA ARG A 268 5.27 23.87 37.97
C ARG A 268 6.41 22.86 38.15
N ALA A 269 6.60 22.32 39.35
CA ALA A 269 7.60 21.28 39.59
C ALA A 269 7.30 20.01 38.77
N LEU A 270 6.03 19.58 38.71
CA LEU A 270 5.62 18.44 37.89
C LEU A 270 5.88 18.68 36.40
N ILE A 271 5.54 19.86 35.87
CA ILE A 271 5.82 20.23 34.48
C ILE A 271 7.33 20.16 34.20
N LEU A 272 8.16 20.72 35.08
CA LEU A 272 9.62 20.68 34.91
C LEU A 272 10.15 19.24 34.94
N ILE A 273 9.66 18.39 35.86
CA ILE A 273 10.04 16.98 35.91
C ILE A 273 9.65 16.25 34.62
N LEU A 274 8.44 16.47 34.11
CA LEU A 274 7.97 15.85 32.86
C LEU A 274 8.76 16.32 31.64
N LEU A 275 9.14 17.61 31.60
CA LEU A 275 9.99 18.16 30.55
C LEU A 275 11.40 17.56 30.61
N SER A 276 12.02 17.54 31.79
CA SER A 276 13.34 16.92 31.98
C SER A 276 13.32 15.44 31.62
N TRP A 277 12.29 14.69 32.04
CA TRP A 277 12.14 13.28 31.66
C TRP A 277 12.00 13.11 30.15
N SER A 278 11.20 13.95 29.49
CA SER A 278 11.00 13.87 28.03
C SER A 278 12.27 14.20 27.26
N LEU A 279 13.06 15.17 27.73
CA LEU A 279 14.36 15.52 27.13
C LEU A 279 15.38 14.39 27.30
N ILE A 280 15.48 13.80 28.50
CA ILE A 280 16.37 12.66 28.74
C ILE A 280 15.96 11.48 27.84
N GLU A 281 14.67 11.15 27.77
CA GLU A 281 14.19 10.07 26.91
C GLU A 281 14.48 10.36 25.42
N LEU A 282 14.25 11.59 24.96
CA LEU A 282 14.60 12.02 23.60
C LEU A 282 16.09 11.79 23.30
N HIS A 283 16.98 12.27 24.17
CA HIS A 283 18.42 12.13 23.99
C HIS A 283 18.86 10.67 23.95
N LEU A 284 18.33 9.84 24.85
CA LEU A 284 18.64 8.40 24.86
C LEU A 284 18.20 7.72 23.56
N ILE A 285 17.02 8.07 23.04
CA ILE A 285 16.50 7.46 21.81
C ILE A 285 17.29 7.92 20.59
N GLN A 286 17.61 9.21 20.49
CA GLN A 286 18.45 9.73 19.41
C GLN A 286 19.84 9.10 19.42
N HIS A 287 20.43 8.93 20.60
CA HIS A 287 21.72 8.27 20.74
C HIS A 287 21.66 6.81 20.26
N ARG A 288 20.60 6.06 20.61
CA ARG A 288 20.42 4.68 20.14
C ARG A 288 20.20 4.58 18.63
N ILE A 289 19.45 5.50 18.04
CA ILE A 289 19.29 5.57 16.58
C ILE A 289 20.65 5.77 15.92
N TYR A 290 21.44 6.73 16.42
CA TYR A 290 22.77 7.00 15.90
C TYR A 290 23.72 5.80 16.05
N GLU A 291 23.75 5.14 17.20
CA GLU A 291 24.59 3.93 17.41
C GLU A 291 24.20 2.81 16.46
N ALA A 292 22.89 2.55 16.32
CA ALA A 292 22.39 1.47 15.48
C ALA A 292 22.66 1.72 13.99
N GLU A 293 22.44 2.93 13.50
CA GLU A 293 22.69 3.30 12.08
C GLU A 293 24.18 3.29 11.70
N ASN A 294 25.10 3.40 12.67
CA ASN A 294 26.55 3.36 12.42
C ASN A 294 27.20 2.00 12.69
N THR A 295 26.42 0.99 13.06
CA THR A 295 26.94 -0.35 13.29
C THR A 295 27.23 -1.02 11.94
N GLN A 296 28.45 -1.52 11.75
CA GLN A 296 28.81 -2.26 10.55
C GLN A 296 28.38 -3.71 10.66
N LEU A 297 27.60 -4.17 9.69
CA LEU A 297 27.25 -5.57 9.51
C LEU A 297 28.41 -6.33 8.88
N THR A 298 28.62 -7.56 9.35
CA THR A 298 29.46 -8.53 8.65
C THR A 298 28.52 -9.56 8.01
N PRO A 299 28.39 -9.60 6.68
CA PRO A 299 27.50 -10.55 6.01
C PRO A 299 27.84 -12.00 6.40
N ARG A 300 26.83 -12.75 6.86
CA ARG A 300 26.99 -14.18 7.10
C ARG A 300 26.99 -14.94 5.78
N LYS A 301 27.81 -15.98 5.70
CA LYS A 301 27.79 -16.93 4.60
C LYS A 301 26.69 -17.95 4.86
N GLU A 302 25.51 -17.70 4.30
CA GLU A 302 24.33 -18.57 4.39
C GLU A 302 23.80 -18.84 2.99
N ARG A 303 23.20 -20.02 2.79
CA ARG A 303 22.48 -20.34 1.57
C ARG A 303 21.02 -19.93 1.70
N ILE A 304 20.55 -19.06 0.82
CA ILE A 304 19.24 -18.40 0.89
C ILE A 304 18.34 -18.88 -0.23
N TYR A 305 17.17 -19.40 0.13
CA TYR A 305 16.07 -19.62 -0.80
C TYR A 305 15.19 -18.36 -0.83
N ILE A 306 15.19 -17.63 -1.94
CA ILE A 306 14.37 -16.42 -2.09
C ILE A 306 13.01 -16.80 -2.66
N ALA A 307 11.93 -16.48 -1.97
CA ALA A 307 10.56 -16.76 -2.38
C ALA A 307 9.77 -15.46 -2.58
N SER A 308 9.12 -15.31 -3.73
CA SER A 308 8.26 -14.16 -4.03
C SER A 308 6.94 -14.60 -4.66
N VAL A 309 5.88 -13.86 -4.35
CA VAL A 309 4.58 -13.95 -5.04
C VAL A 309 4.24 -12.58 -5.59
N ASN A 310 3.93 -12.49 -6.89
CA ASN A 310 3.70 -11.22 -7.56
C ASN A 310 2.35 -11.19 -8.29
N TRP A 311 1.65 -10.05 -8.17
CA TRP A 311 0.38 -9.78 -8.85
C TRP A 311 0.19 -8.28 -9.06
N ASN A 312 0.03 -7.86 -10.31
CA ASN A 312 -0.06 -6.46 -10.74
C ASN A 312 1.07 -5.56 -10.17
N ASN A 313 2.30 -6.02 -10.33
CA ASN A 313 3.50 -5.39 -9.78
C ASN A 313 4.46 -4.84 -10.84
N GLU A 314 4.03 -4.70 -12.10
CA GLU A 314 4.95 -4.32 -13.19
C GLU A 314 5.80 -3.10 -12.84
N GLN A 315 5.16 -2.02 -12.38
CA GLN A 315 5.83 -0.76 -12.11
C GLN A 315 6.96 -0.93 -11.09
N VAL A 316 6.70 -1.55 -9.94
CA VAL A 316 7.72 -1.72 -8.88
C VAL A 316 8.79 -2.75 -9.26
N LEU A 317 8.41 -3.80 -9.99
CA LEU A 317 9.35 -4.79 -10.53
C LEU A 317 10.39 -4.14 -11.43
N ARG A 318 9.94 -3.36 -12.40
CA ARG A 318 10.81 -2.69 -13.39
C ARG A 318 11.64 -1.56 -12.79
N SER A 319 11.02 -0.75 -11.94
CA SER A 319 11.67 0.46 -11.44
C SER A 319 12.68 0.19 -10.32
N HIS A 320 12.45 -0.83 -9.48
CA HIS A 320 13.26 -1.04 -8.28
C HIS A 320 13.56 -2.52 -7.99
N TRP A 321 12.54 -3.37 -7.90
CA TRP A 321 12.65 -4.69 -7.29
C TRP A 321 13.55 -5.64 -8.09
N ASN A 322 13.43 -5.71 -9.42
CA ASN A 322 14.27 -6.59 -10.25
C ASN A 322 15.76 -6.24 -10.08
N LYS A 323 16.10 -4.95 -10.12
CA LYS A 323 17.48 -4.48 -9.91
C LYS A 323 17.98 -4.80 -8.50
N ALA A 324 17.13 -4.66 -7.48
CA ALA A 324 17.48 -5.00 -6.11
C ALA A 324 17.77 -6.51 -5.95
N VAL A 325 16.97 -7.38 -6.57
CA VAL A 325 17.22 -8.83 -6.60
C VAL A 325 18.53 -9.15 -7.31
N LEU A 326 18.79 -8.56 -8.48
CA LEU A 326 20.05 -8.77 -9.22
C LEU A 326 21.28 -8.34 -8.42
N ASN A 327 21.20 -7.20 -7.73
CA ASN A 327 22.27 -6.75 -6.85
C ASN A 327 22.46 -7.70 -5.66
N LEU A 328 21.37 -8.11 -5.02
CA LEU A 328 21.40 -9.02 -3.86
C LEU A 328 22.06 -10.36 -4.22
N VAL A 329 21.66 -10.97 -5.34
CA VAL A 329 22.22 -12.29 -5.72
C VAL A 329 23.67 -12.19 -6.17
N SER A 330 24.07 -11.05 -6.73
CA SER A 330 25.48 -10.76 -7.04
C SER A 330 26.33 -10.67 -5.79
N GLU A 331 25.80 -10.10 -4.70
CA GLU A 331 26.50 -9.99 -3.41
C GLU A 331 26.50 -11.28 -2.61
N LEU A 332 25.42 -12.07 -2.65
CA LEU A 332 25.34 -13.38 -1.98
C LEU A 332 26.18 -14.46 -2.68
N GLY A 333 26.34 -14.36 -4.00
CA GLY A 333 26.99 -15.38 -4.83
C GLY A 333 26.01 -16.42 -5.36
N ALA A 334 26.18 -16.80 -6.63
CA ALA A 334 25.28 -17.68 -7.38
C ALA A 334 25.07 -19.06 -6.72
N GLU A 335 26.10 -19.59 -6.06
CA GLU A 335 26.09 -20.89 -5.40
C GLU A 335 25.30 -20.92 -4.08
N ASN A 336 25.09 -19.74 -3.51
CA ASN A 336 24.43 -19.57 -2.22
C ASN A 336 22.95 -19.17 -2.36
N VAL A 337 22.42 -19.04 -3.57
CA VAL A 337 21.05 -18.56 -3.78
C VAL A 337 20.25 -19.48 -4.70
N PHE A 338 18.97 -19.64 -4.38
CA PHE A 338 17.97 -20.10 -5.33
C PHE A 338 16.76 -19.16 -5.28
N ILE A 339 16.25 -18.75 -6.45
CA ILE A 339 15.12 -17.83 -6.54
C ILE A 339 13.87 -18.58 -6.99
N SER A 340 12.77 -18.45 -6.26
CA SER A 340 11.47 -18.99 -6.64
C SER A 340 10.42 -17.88 -6.67
N ILE A 341 9.92 -17.58 -7.86
CA ILE A 341 8.91 -16.53 -8.09
C ILE A 341 7.66 -17.21 -8.62
N TYR A 342 6.52 -16.92 -7.97
CA TYR A 342 5.20 -17.32 -8.45
C TYR A 342 4.38 -16.08 -8.81
N GLU A 343 4.11 -15.89 -10.08
CA GLU A 343 3.24 -14.83 -10.57
C GLU A 343 1.79 -15.34 -10.66
N SER A 344 0.86 -14.67 -9.99
CA SER A 344 -0.49 -15.18 -9.74
C SER A 344 -1.57 -14.57 -10.64
N GLY A 345 -1.27 -14.40 -11.93
CA GLY A 345 -2.27 -14.01 -12.92
C GLY A 345 -2.60 -12.53 -12.96
N SER A 346 -1.57 -11.70 -13.08
CA SER A 346 -1.61 -10.26 -13.30
C SER A 346 -2.36 -9.89 -14.59
N TYR A 347 -2.97 -8.71 -14.55
CA TYR A 347 -3.59 -8.02 -15.67
C TYR A 347 -2.66 -7.03 -16.36
N ASP A 348 -1.63 -6.55 -15.66
CA ASP A 348 -0.56 -5.73 -16.22
C ASP A 348 0.57 -6.61 -16.81
N ASN A 349 1.66 -5.99 -17.27
CA ASN A 349 2.79 -6.71 -17.82
C ASN A 349 3.83 -7.13 -16.74
N THR A 350 3.38 -7.50 -15.53
CA THR A 350 4.21 -8.15 -14.51
C THR A 350 4.90 -9.38 -15.09
N LYS A 351 4.20 -10.16 -15.91
CA LYS A 351 4.76 -11.35 -16.59
C LYS A 351 5.95 -10.98 -17.46
N GLY A 352 5.88 -9.89 -18.23
CA GLY A 352 7.02 -9.39 -19.01
C GLY A 352 8.18 -8.95 -18.12
N ALA A 353 7.90 -8.20 -17.05
CA ALA A 353 8.92 -7.76 -16.10
C ALA A 353 9.67 -8.94 -15.45
N LEU A 354 8.97 -10.03 -15.15
CA LEU A 354 9.56 -11.24 -14.60
C LEU A 354 10.32 -12.06 -15.63
N ARG A 355 9.91 -12.08 -16.91
CA ARG A 355 10.70 -12.72 -17.99
C ARG A 355 12.04 -12.01 -18.21
N GLU A 356 12.05 -10.68 -18.14
CA GLU A 356 13.30 -9.92 -18.23
C GLU A 356 14.24 -10.21 -17.06
N LEU A 357 13.70 -10.26 -15.84
CA LEU A 357 14.47 -10.70 -14.68
C LEU A 357 14.98 -12.13 -14.86
N ASP A 358 14.14 -13.05 -15.33
CA ASP A 358 14.52 -14.44 -15.58
C ASP A 358 15.71 -14.52 -16.54
N TRP A 359 15.70 -13.76 -17.63
CA TRP A 359 16.80 -13.72 -18.58
C TRP A 359 18.11 -13.16 -17.99
N GLU A 360 18.03 -12.09 -17.19
CA GLU A 360 19.22 -11.54 -16.51
C GLU A 360 19.79 -12.51 -15.48
N LEU A 361 18.92 -13.19 -14.71
CA LEU A 361 19.35 -14.23 -13.78
C LEU A 361 20.00 -15.41 -14.50
N ASP A 362 19.56 -15.74 -15.71
CA ASP A 362 20.15 -16.81 -16.54
C ASP A 362 21.58 -16.52 -16.95
N LYS A 363 21.82 -15.31 -17.46
CA LYS A 363 23.15 -14.85 -17.84
C LYS A 363 24.13 -14.89 -16.68
N LEU A 364 23.63 -14.60 -15.47
CA LEU A 364 24.42 -14.62 -14.25
C LEU A 364 24.58 -16.05 -13.67
N GLY A 365 23.98 -17.06 -14.29
CA GLY A 365 24.05 -18.45 -13.83
C GLY A 365 23.32 -18.71 -12.51
N ILE A 366 22.33 -17.87 -12.17
CA ILE A 366 21.57 -17.99 -10.92
C ILE A 366 20.49 -19.07 -11.07
N ALA A 367 20.52 -20.06 -10.18
CA ALA A 367 19.52 -21.10 -10.13
C ALA A 367 18.16 -20.53 -9.69
N ARG A 368 17.09 -20.82 -10.45
CA ARG A 368 15.78 -20.23 -10.21
C ARG A 368 14.62 -21.06 -10.75
N ASN A 369 13.42 -20.71 -10.31
CA ASN A 369 12.14 -21.14 -10.86
C ASN A 369 11.20 -19.93 -10.94
N VAL A 370 10.83 -19.53 -12.15
CA VAL A 370 9.86 -18.43 -12.38
C VAL A 370 8.60 -19.02 -13.02
N THR A 371 7.54 -19.10 -12.23
CA THR A 371 6.24 -19.62 -12.68
C THR A 371 5.32 -18.45 -13.01
N LEU A 372 4.83 -18.39 -14.26
CA LEU A 372 3.89 -17.37 -14.74
C LEU A 372 2.51 -18.00 -14.94
N SER A 373 1.54 -17.65 -14.08
CA SER A 373 0.21 -18.25 -14.12
C SER A 373 -0.65 -17.67 -15.24
N SER A 374 -1.31 -18.53 -16.01
CA SER A 374 -2.36 -18.11 -16.95
C SER A 374 -3.71 -17.87 -16.26
N VAL A 375 -3.88 -18.31 -15.02
CA VAL A 375 -5.12 -18.17 -14.24
C VAL A 375 -5.10 -16.83 -13.51
N THR A 376 -6.01 -15.93 -13.90
CA THR A 376 -6.20 -14.61 -13.28
C THR A 376 -7.10 -14.68 -12.06
N HIS A 377 -7.15 -13.61 -11.26
CA HIS A 377 -8.13 -13.51 -10.17
C HIS A 377 -9.58 -13.70 -10.65
N GLN A 378 -9.91 -13.23 -11.86
CA GLN A 378 -11.23 -13.42 -12.44
C GLN A 378 -11.52 -14.91 -12.69
N ASP A 379 -10.52 -15.65 -13.17
CA ASP A 379 -10.63 -17.09 -13.40
C ASP A 379 -10.76 -17.86 -12.08
N GLU A 380 -10.01 -17.46 -11.05
CA GLU A 380 -10.11 -18.02 -9.69
C GLU A 380 -11.52 -17.81 -9.09
N ILE A 381 -12.09 -16.62 -9.27
CA ILE A 381 -13.44 -16.28 -8.81
C ILE A 381 -14.51 -17.03 -9.61
N ALA A 382 -14.32 -17.18 -10.93
CA ALA A 382 -15.24 -17.88 -11.82
C ALA A 382 -15.17 -19.41 -11.68
N ALA A 383 -14.12 -19.94 -11.04
CA ALA A 383 -13.96 -21.36 -10.83
C ALA A 383 -15.12 -21.93 -9.99
N PRO A 384 -15.58 -23.18 -10.27
CA PRO A 384 -16.62 -23.80 -9.46
C PRO A 384 -16.21 -23.88 -7.98
N ALA A 385 -17.09 -23.43 -7.08
CA ALA A 385 -16.87 -23.43 -5.63
C ALA A 385 -16.79 -24.85 -5.05
N ARG A 386 -15.64 -25.51 -5.22
CA ARG A 386 -15.36 -26.88 -4.80
C ARG A 386 -14.26 -26.90 -3.74
N GLY A 387 -14.44 -27.76 -2.74
CA GLY A 387 -13.51 -27.89 -1.63
C GLY A 387 -13.55 -26.71 -0.66
N ASP A 388 -12.47 -26.60 0.12
CA ASP A 388 -12.27 -25.58 1.13
C ASP A 388 -11.83 -24.24 0.52
N GLY A 389 -11.94 -23.16 1.29
CA GLY A 389 -11.53 -21.81 0.89
C GLY A 389 -12.67 -20.96 0.34
N TRP A 390 -13.92 -21.37 0.54
CA TRP A 390 -15.10 -20.67 0.01
C TRP A 390 -16.08 -20.35 1.13
N ILE A 391 -16.68 -19.16 1.08
CA ILE A 391 -17.63 -18.69 2.09
C ILE A 391 -18.96 -18.29 1.49
N THR A 392 -20.05 -18.60 2.19
CA THR A 392 -21.39 -18.11 1.81
C THR A 392 -21.58 -16.71 2.39
N THR A 393 -21.73 -15.73 1.51
CA THR A 393 -21.98 -14.33 1.92
C THR A 393 -23.43 -14.15 2.38
N PRO A 394 -23.76 -13.06 3.11
CA PRO A 394 -25.15 -12.77 3.48
C PRO A 394 -26.13 -12.68 2.29
N LYS A 395 -25.60 -12.40 1.08
CA LYS A 395 -26.36 -12.39 -0.18
C LYS A 395 -26.66 -13.80 -0.74
N GLY A 396 -26.22 -14.86 -0.06
CA GLY A 396 -26.46 -16.26 -0.44
C GLY A 396 -25.47 -16.85 -1.44
N ASN A 397 -24.59 -16.03 -2.03
CA ASN A 397 -23.61 -16.48 -3.02
C ASN A 397 -22.34 -17.01 -2.32
N ARG A 398 -21.81 -18.13 -2.81
CA ARG A 398 -20.48 -18.62 -2.42
C ARG A 398 -19.41 -17.78 -3.12
N GLN A 399 -18.44 -17.31 -2.35
CA GLN A 399 -17.35 -16.45 -2.80
C GLN A 399 -16.01 -17.01 -2.32
N LEU A 400 -14.97 -16.88 -3.13
CA LEU A 400 -13.64 -17.35 -2.81
C LEU A 400 -13.03 -16.49 -1.70
N ARG A 401 -12.53 -17.11 -0.64
CA ARG A 401 -11.91 -16.40 0.47
C ARG A 401 -10.49 -15.94 0.11
N ARG A 402 -10.14 -14.72 0.52
CA ARG A 402 -8.84 -14.12 0.22
C ARG A 402 -7.68 -14.91 0.85
N ILE A 403 -7.77 -15.25 2.14
CA ILE A 403 -6.61 -15.78 2.86
C ILE A 403 -6.24 -17.20 2.47
N PRO A 404 -7.19 -18.15 2.31
CA PRO A 404 -6.87 -19.46 1.73
C PRO A 404 -6.24 -19.37 0.34
N TYR A 405 -6.67 -18.42 -0.49
CA TYR A 405 -6.04 -18.14 -1.79
C TYR A 405 -4.59 -17.67 -1.63
N LEU A 406 -4.32 -16.67 -0.77
CA LEU A 406 -2.96 -16.17 -0.51
C LEU A 406 -2.04 -17.26 0.06
N ALA A 407 -2.53 -18.04 1.02
CA ALA A 407 -1.82 -19.18 1.57
C ALA A 407 -1.44 -20.20 0.49
N ARG A 408 -2.37 -20.51 -0.42
CA ARG A 408 -2.12 -21.42 -1.54
C ARG A 408 -1.00 -20.90 -2.45
N VAL A 409 -1.05 -19.65 -2.91
CA VAL A 409 -0.03 -19.12 -3.82
C VAL A 409 1.36 -18.99 -3.17
N ARG A 410 1.42 -18.69 -1.86
CA ARG A 410 2.69 -18.74 -1.09
C ARG A 410 3.24 -20.16 -0.98
N ASN A 411 2.38 -21.15 -0.76
CA ASN A 411 2.82 -22.55 -0.76
C ASN A 411 3.31 -23.02 -2.14
N LEU A 412 2.75 -22.48 -3.24
CA LEU A 412 3.21 -22.78 -4.60
C LEU A 412 4.64 -22.26 -4.85
N SER A 413 5.00 -21.07 -4.35
CA SER A 413 6.38 -20.57 -4.45
C SER A 413 7.40 -21.38 -3.64
N LEU A 414 6.95 -22.23 -2.71
CA LEU A 414 7.80 -23.13 -1.92
C LEU A 414 7.92 -24.55 -2.49
N LEU A 415 7.20 -24.91 -3.57
CA LEU A 415 7.32 -26.26 -4.15
C LEU A 415 8.75 -26.60 -4.58
N PRO A 416 9.52 -25.71 -5.25
CA PRO A 416 10.89 -26.02 -5.63
C PRO A 416 11.81 -26.35 -4.45
N LEU A 417 11.57 -25.79 -3.26
CA LEU A 417 12.36 -26.09 -2.06
C LEU A 417 12.37 -27.59 -1.74
N GLN A 418 11.21 -28.26 -1.84
CA GLN A 418 11.09 -29.70 -1.60
C GLN A 418 11.77 -30.53 -2.68
N ASP A 419 11.66 -30.10 -3.93
CA ASP A 419 12.29 -30.76 -5.07
C ASP A 419 13.81 -30.69 -4.98
N LEU A 420 14.33 -29.55 -4.54
CA LEU A 420 15.76 -29.32 -4.30
C LEU A 420 16.26 -30.14 -3.11
N ALA A 421 15.51 -30.19 -2.01
CA ALA A 421 15.85 -31.02 -0.85
C ALA A 421 15.94 -32.51 -1.21
N ARG A 422 15.02 -33.02 -2.04
CA ARG A 422 15.07 -34.39 -2.58
C ARG A 422 16.31 -34.66 -3.44
N LYS A 423 16.89 -33.62 -4.04
CA LYS A 423 18.15 -33.67 -4.79
C LYS A 423 19.40 -33.42 -3.92
N GLY A 424 19.22 -33.31 -2.59
CA GLY A 424 20.32 -33.05 -1.65
C GLY A 424 20.78 -31.59 -1.61
N ILE A 425 19.99 -30.65 -2.15
CA ILE A 425 20.28 -29.22 -2.12
C ILE A 425 19.49 -28.59 -0.99
N PHE A 426 20.19 -28.10 0.03
CA PHE A 426 19.62 -27.48 1.22
C PHE A 426 19.99 -26.00 1.35
N PHE A 427 19.11 -25.25 1.98
CA PHE A 427 19.26 -23.82 2.28
C PHE A 427 19.14 -23.62 3.79
N ASP A 428 19.82 -22.60 4.32
CA ASP A 428 19.79 -22.27 5.74
C ASP A 428 18.50 -21.50 6.07
N LYS A 429 18.16 -20.53 5.21
CA LYS A 429 17.00 -19.65 5.39
C LYS A 429 16.19 -19.50 4.11
N ILE A 430 14.91 -19.22 4.29
CA ILE A 430 14.01 -18.73 3.26
C ILE A 430 13.83 -17.22 3.47
N LEU A 431 14.09 -16.44 2.42
CA LEU A 431 13.80 -15.01 2.37
C LEU A 431 12.54 -14.80 1.54
N PHE A 432 11.44 -14.42 2.19
CA PHE A 432 10.21 -14.01 1.53
C PHE A 432 10.29 -12.52 1.18
N LEU A 433 10.10 -12.20 -0.10
CA LEU A 433 10.04 -10.85 -0.63
C LEU A 433 8.63 -10.57 -1.15
N ASN A 434 8.00 -9.50 -0.65
CA ASN A 434 6.85 -8.92 -1.33
C ASN A 434 7.34 -7.96 -2.45
N ASP A 435 6.39 -7.26 -3.06
CA ASP A 435 6.52 -6.22 -4.08
C ASP A 435 6.99 -4.86 -3.51
N VAL A 436 8.07 -4.87 -2.73
CA VAL A 436 8.62 -3.71 -2.03
C VAL A 436 9.94 -3.22 -2.63
N VAL A 437 10.25 -1.93 -2.47
CA VAL A 437 11.57 -1.36 -2.70
C VAL A 437 12.46 -1.68 -1.51
N PHE A 438 13.63 -2.26 -1.78
CA PHE A 438 14.66 -2.66 -0.81
C PHE A 438 16.06 -2.58 -1.44
N THR A 439 17.08 -2.74 -0.60
CA THR A 439 18.50 -2.84 -0.99
C THR A 439 19.13 -4.12 -0.42
N PRO A 440 20.28 -4.58 -0.96
CA PRO A 440 21.01 -5.70 -0.36
C PRO A 440 21.34 -5.50 1.12
N SER A 441 21.69 -4.27 1.53
CA SER A 441 21.91 -3.94 2.95
C SER A 441 20.68 -4.21 3.82
N ASP A 442 19.47 -3.91 3.33
CA ASP A 442 18.23 -4.21 4.07
C ASP A 442 18.08 -5.72 4.32
N VAL A 443 18.47 -6.54 3.34
CA VAL A 443 18.43 -8.01 3.46
C VAL A 443 19.51 -8.51 4.42
N PHE A 444 20.74 -8.00 4.33
CA PHE A 444 21.80 -8.42 5.25
C PHE A 444 21.49 -8.03 6.70
N GLU A 445 20.96 -6.83 6.93
CA GLU A 445 20.47 -6.38 8.23
C GLU A 445 19.33 -7.28 8.73
N LEU A 446 18.40 -7.68 7.86
CA LEU A 446 17.34 -8.60 8.22
C LEU A 446 17.89 -9.98 8.61
N LEU A 447 18.80 -10.52 7.81
CA LEU A 447 19.42 -11.83 8.05
C LEU A 447 20.25 -11.84 9.34
N ASP A 448 20.83 -10.70 9.74
CA ASP A 448 21.61 -10.51 10.97
C ASP A 448 20.78 -10.21 12.22
N THR A 449 19.47 -9.99 12.09
CA THR A 449 18.56 -9.80 13.23
C THR A 449 18.84 -10.83 14.33
N ASN A 450 19.00 -10.38 15.58
CA ASN A 450 19.32 -11.26 16.72
C ASN A 450 20.52 -12.20 16.45
N GLU A 451 21.59 -11.67 15.84
CA GLU A 451 22.79 -12.41 15.47
C GLU A 451 22.52 -13.63 14.55
N GLY A 452 21.42 -13.58 13.80
CA GLY A 452 21.00 -14.64 12.89
C GLY A 452 20.27 -15.82 13.55
N ASP A 453 20.04 -15.79 14.87
CA ASP A 453 19.32 -16.85 15.59
C ASP A 453 17.89 -16.40 15.92
N TYR A 454 16.92 -16.86 15.14
CA TYR A 454 15.50 -16.57 15.32
C TYR A 454 14.62 -17.63 14.66
N GLY A 455 13.34 -17.65 15.05
CA GLY A 455 12.30 -18.38 14.33
C GLY A 455 11.81 -17.64 13.09
N ALA A 456 11.74 -16.31 13.18
CA ALA A 456 11.51 -15.41 12.05
C ALA A 456 12.02 -13.99 12.34
N ALA A 457 12.45 -13.29 11.30
CA ALA A 457 12.79 -11.87 11.34
C ALA A 457 12.06 -11.11 10.22
N CYS A 458 11.43 -9.98 10.52
CA CYS A 458 10.66 -9.20 9.54
C CYS A 458 11.11 -7.73 9.48
N SER A 459 10.93 -7.11 8.31
CA SER A 459 11.07 -5.66 8.12
C SER A 459 9.88 -4.87 8.65
N LEU A 460 9.96 -3.54 8.61
CA LEU A 460 8.81 -2.63 8.62
C LEU A 460 8.46 -2.23 7.19
N ASP A 461 7.18 -2.13 6.83
CA ASP A 461 6.75 -1.68 5.51
C ASP A 461 5.97 -0.37 5.52
N PHE A 462 6.13 0.39 4.43
CA PHE A 462 5.50 1.69 4.28
C PHE A 462 4.91 1.88 2.88
N SER A 463 3.61 2.17 2.83
CA SER A 463 2.96 2.72 1.63
C SER A 463 2.88 4.25 1.72
N LYS A 464 2.51 4.77 2.90
CA LYS A 464 2.36 6.21 3.19
C LYS A 464 3.04 6.58 4.51
N PRO A 465 4.37 6.75 4.54
CA PRO A 465 5.09 7.23 5.73
C PRO A 465 4.46 8.50 6.32
N PRO A 466 4.42 8.67 7.65
CA PRO A 466 5.11 7.87 8.68
C PRO A 466 4.30 6.65 9.18
N HIS A 467 3.17 6.32 8.54
CA HIS A 467 2.34 5.20 8.94
C HIS A 467 2.91 3.90 8.36
N TYR A 468 3.16 2.89 9.22
CA TYR A 468 3.49 1.55 8.73
C TYR A 468 2.23 0.90 8.14
N TYR A 469 2.41 0.00 7.16
CA TYR A 469 1.32 -0.49 6.33
C TYR A 469 0.66 -1.77 6.87
N ASP A 470 1.43 -2.85 7.06
CA ASP A 470 0.87 -4.17 7.39
C ASP A 470 0.50 -4.29 8.88
N THR A 471 -0.73 -3.87 9.17
CA THR A 471 -1.38 -3.93 10.47
C THR A 471 -2.06 -5.29 10.76
N PHE A 472 -2.20 -6.16 9.75
CA PHE A 472 -2.95 -7.40 9.89
C PHE A 472 -2.09 -8.53 10.46
N ALA A 473 -0.84 -8.65 9.99
CA ALA A 473 0.08 -9.69 10.47
C ALA A 473 0.82 -9.29 11.75
N LEU A 474 1.09 -7.99 11.96
CA LEU A 474 1.93 -7.52 13.07
C LEU A 474 1.21 -7.63 14.43
N ARG A 475 1.76 -8.46 15.32
CA ARG A 475 1.28 -8.65 16.69
C ARG A 475 2.43 -8.45 17.67
N ASP A 476 2.23 -7.61 18.69
CA ASP A 476 3.26 -7.36 19.69
C ASP A 476 3.60 -8.60 20.51
N SER A 477 4.56 -8.51 21.41
CA SER A 477 5.04 -9.66 22.22
C SER A 477 3.99 -10.30 23.13
N ILE A 478 2.79 -9.74 23.28
CA ILE A 478 1.67 -10.36 24.00
C ILE A 478 0.50 -10.70 23.07
N GLY A 479 0.69 -10.64 21.75
CA GLY A 479 -0.33 -10.99 20.76
C GLY A 479 -1.29 -9.86 20.37
N HIS A 480 -1.06 -8.62 20.80
CA HIS A 480 -1.95 -7.51 20.48
C HIS A 480 -1.55 -6.82 19.16
N GLU A 481 -2.54 -6.33 18.41
CA GLU A 481 -2.29 -5.41 17.29
C GLU A 481 -1.64 -4.10 17.80
N ALA A 482 -0.92 -3.40 16.94
CA ALA A 482 -0.26 -2.16 17.33
C ALA A 482 -1.28 -1.11 17.78
N ILE A 483 -1.03 -0.46 18.92
CA ILE A 483 -1.92 0.57 19.48
C ILE A 483 -1.91 1.88 18.66
N MET A 484 -0.95 2.04 17.76
CA MET A 484 -0.83 3.18 16.85
C MET A 484 0.00 2.84 15.60
N HIS A 485 -0.27 3.53 14.48
CA HIS A 485 0.40 3.27 13.21
C HIS A 485 1.71 4.07 13.02
N THR A 486 2.07 4.91 13.99
CA THR A 486 3.33 5.67 14.00
C THR A 486 4.21 5.19 15.13
N TRP A 487 5.52 5.40 15.01
CA TRP A 487 6.49 4.98 16.02
C TRP A 487 6.10 5.53 17.42
N PRO A 488 6.17 4.76 18.52
CA PRO A 488 6.78 3.42 18.66
C PRO A 488 5.80 2.24 18.61
N TYR A 489 4.66 2.37 17.91
CA TYR A 489 3.69 1.33 17.52
C TYR A 489 2.99 0.52 18.63
N PHE A 490 3.72 -0.10 19.55
CA PHE A 490 3.25 -1.18 20.40
C PHE A 490 2.67 -0.72 21.75
N SER A 491 1.74 -1.50 22.29
CA SER A 491 1.27 -1.37 23.67
C SER A 491 2.19 -2.13 24.64
N SER A 492 2.58 -3.37 24.30
CA SER A 492 3.49 -4.20 25.10
C SER A 492 4.75 -3.45 25.49
N ARG A 493 5.10 -3.55 26.78
CA ARG A 493 6.31 -2.94 27.31
C ARG A 493 7.57 -3.53 26.66
N VAL A 494 7.60 -4.83 26.36
CA VAL A 494 8.77 -5.51 25.80
C VAL A 494 9.03 -5.00 24.40
N SER A 495 8.06 -5.14 23.49
CA SER A 495 8.16 -4.68 22.10
C SER A 495 8.43 -3.18 22.01
N ARG A 496 7.67 -2.35 22.75
CA ARG A 496 7.86 -0.89 22.74
C ARG A 496 9.23 -0.48 23.27
N SER A 497 9.76 -1.16 24.29
CA SER A 497 11.08 -0.80 24.83
C SER A 497 12.20 -1.17 23.87
N ALA A 498 12.09 -2.31 23.18
CA ALA A 498 13.01 -2.70 22.12
C ALA A 498 12.95 -1.71 20.93
N MET A 499 11.75 -1.36 20.48
CA MET A 499 11.53 -0.38 19.40
C MET A 499 12.14 1.00 19.72
N LYS A 500 12.07 1.44 20.98
CA LYS A 500 12.72 2.70 21.41
C LYS A 500 14.24 2.61 21.50
N ARG A 501 14.80 1.41 21.63
CA ARG A 501 16.25 1.15 21.68
C ARG A 501 16.84 0.79 20.32
N ILE A 502 16.02 0.71 19.26
CA ILE A 502 16.43 0.27 17.93
C ILE A 502 17.14 -1.11 18.01
N SER A 503 16.62 -2.00 18.86
CA SER A 503 17.08 -3.39 18.94
C SER A 503 16.05 -4.31 18.28
N PRO A 504 16.40 -5.55 17.89
CA PRO A 504 15.44 -6.56 17.44
C PRO A 504 14.23 -6.60 18.38
N VAL A 505 13.03 -6.40 17.82
CA VAL A 505 11.81 -6.17 18.59
C VAL A 505 11.05 -7.48 18.74
N PRO A 506 10.95 -8.05 19.95
CA PRO A 506 10.18 -9.28 20.14
C PRO A 506 8.72 -9.03 19.84
N VAL A 507 8.14 -9.89 19.00
CA VAL A 507 6.75 -9.88 18.56
C VAL A 507 6.25 -11.33 18.56
N THR A 508 4.94 -11.56 18.56
CA THR A 508 4.42 -12.92 18.32
C THR A 508 4.24 -13.21 16.84
N SER A 509 4.15 -12.17 16.00
CA SER A 509 4.01 -12.30 14.55
C SER A 509 4.38 -11.00 13.83
N CYS A 510 4.94 -11.10 12.62
CA CYS A 510 5.19 -9.99 11.70
C CYS A 510 5.26 -10.49 10.24
N TRP A 511 5.10 -9.59 9.27
CA TRP A 511 5.38 -9.91 7.86
C TRP A 511 5.93 -8.70 7.11
N ASN A 512 5.14 -7.63 7.01
CA ASN A 512 5.63 -6.26 6.77
C ASN A 512 6.65 -6.12 5.63
N GLY A 513 6.37 -6.75 4.48
CA GLY A 513 7.08 -6.55 3.21
C GLY A 513 8.26 -7.50 2.94
N MET A 514 8.97 -7.94 3.98
CA MET A 514 10.12 -8.85 3.84
C MET A 514 10.33 -9.65 5.12
N VAL A 515 10.51 -10.98 4.99
CA VAL A 515 10.66 -11.90 6.13
C VAL A 515 11.71 -12.95 5.86
N ALA A 516 12.57 -13.22 6.84
CA ALA A 516 13.50 -14.33 6.83
C ALA A 516 13.08 -15.38 7.87
N MET A 517 13.08 -16.66 7.48
CA MET A 517 12.80 -17.80 8.37
C MET A 517 13.81 -18.93 8.12
N PRO A 518 14.18 -19.74 9.11
CA PRO A 518 14.92 -20.98 8.86
C PRO A 518 14.19 -21.88 7.87
N ALA A 519 14.90 -22.50 6.93
CA ALA A 519 14.26 -23.34 5.90
C ALA A 519 13.79 -24.69 6.44
N LYS A 520 14.40 -25.19 7.52
CA LYS A 520 14.18 -26.54 8.06
C LYS A 520 12.70 -26.87 8.35
N PRO A 521 11.90 -26.03 9.04
CA PRO A 521 10.49 -26.34 9.30
C PRO A 521 9.65 -26.61 8.04
N PHE A 522 9.98 -25.97 6.91
CA PHE A 522 9.28 -26.16 5.63
C PHE A 522 9.63 -27.48 4.92
N LEU A 523 10.63 -28.20 5.44
CA LEU A 523 11.10 -29.51 4.97
C LEU A 523 10.85 -30.64 5.98
N ASP A 524 10.34 -30.33 7.18
CA ASP A 524 10.01 -31.31 8.20
C ASP A 524 8.78 -32.17 7.82
N HIS A 525 8.41 -33.12 8.68
CA HIS A 525 7.30 -34.06 8.44
C HIS A 525 6.30 -34.03 9.62
N PRO A 526 5.10 -33.46 9.45
CA PRO A 526 4.62 -32.73 8.26
C PRO A 526 5.35 -31.38 8.05
N PRO A 527 5.47 -30.89 6.81
CA PRO A 527 6.14 -29.62 6.54
C PRO A 527 5.30 -28.44 7.00
N LEU A 528 5.95 -27.39 7.49
CA LEU A 528 5.32 -26.09 7.74
C LEU A 528 4.73 -25.53 6.43
N ARG A 529 3.48 -25.06 6.48
CA ARG A 529 2.74 -24.51 5.33
C ARG A 529 1.98 -23.27 5.73
N PHE A 530 1.80 -22.35 4.79
CA PHE A 530 0.81 -21.28 4.95
C PHE A 530 -0.60 -21.88 4.94
N ARG A 531 -1.48 -21.35 5.78
CA ARG A 531 -2.89 -21.75 5.84
C ARG A 531 -3.78 -20.56 6.18
N GLY A 532 -5.06 -20.65 5.84
CA GLY A 532 -6.11 -19.84 6.44
C GLY A 532 -6.81 -20.59 7.57
N ILE A 533 -7.67 -19.91 8.31
CA ILE A 533 -8.54 -20.57 9.30
C ILE A 533 -9.59 -21.46 8.61
N PRO A 534 -10.13 -22.50 9.29
CA PRO A 534 -11.17 -23.36 8.72
C PRO A 534 -12.41 -22.58 8.23
N ASP A 535 -13.02 -23.03 7.12
CA ASP A 535 -14.20 -22.38 6.54
C ASP A 535 -15.36 -22.28 7.55
N SER A 536 -15.55 -23.32 8.37
CA SER A 536 -16.57 -23.33 9.43
C SER A 536 -16.33 -22.28 10.52
N LEU A 537 -15.07 -21.93 10.80
CA LEU A 537 -14.74 -20.87 11.74
C LEU A 537 -14.94 -19.50 11.08
N ALA A 538 -14.56 -19.37 9.81
CA ALA A 538 -14.76 -18.15 9.03
C ALA A 538 -16.24 -17.77 8.85
N GLN A 539 -17.15 -18.75 8.84
CA GLN A 539 -18.61 -18.52 8.85
C GLN A 539 -19.10 -17.71 10.06
N LEU A 540 -18.31 -17.63 11.13
CA LEU A 540 -18.61 -16.77 12.27
C LEU A 540 -18.09 -15.34 12.08
N HIS A 541 -17.89 -14.91 10.84
CA HIS A 541 -17.31 -13.60 10.47
C HIS A 541 -15.97 -13.38 11.18
N LEU A 542 -15.09 -14.37 11.00
CA LEU A 542 -13.73 -14.35 11.48
C LEU A 542 -12.79 -14.57 10.30
N GLU A 543 -11.61 -13.97 10.36
CA GLU A 543 -10.55 -14.22 9.39
C GLU A 543 -9.19 -14.18 10.10
N GLY A 544 -8.22 -14.97 9.64
CA GLY A 544 -6.88 -15.02 10.24
C GLY A 544 -5.82 -14.97 9.17
N SER A 545 -4.88 -14.01 9.28
CA SER A 545 -3.82 -13.81 8.28
C SER A 545 -2.90 -15.03 8.20
N GLU A 546 -2.64 -15.53 7.00
CA GLU A 546 -1.68 -16.60 6.75
C GLU A 546 -0.26 -16.18 7.14
N CYS A 547 0.06 -14.90 6.99
CA CYS A 547 1.32 -14.29 7.39
C CYS A 547 1.49 -14.23 8.91
N CYS A 548 0.41 -14.35 9.68
CA CYS A 548 0.46 -14.47 11.13
C CYS A 548 0.44 -15.92 11.60
N LEU A 549 -0.47 -16.73 11.03
CA LEU A 549 -0.64 -18.13 11.39
C LEU A 549 0.64 -18.95 11.17
N ILE A 550 1.44 -18.60 10.15
CA ILE A 550 2.73 -19.26 9.91
C ILE A 550 3.67 -19.23 11.13
N HIS A 551 3.63 -18.18 11.95
CA HIS A 551 4.47 -18.08 13.16
C HIS A 551 3.92 -18.92 14.31
N VAL A 552 2.59 -19.07 14.39
CA VAL A 552 1.96 -19.95 15.38
C VAL A 552 2.29 -21.41 15.09
N ASP A 553 2.27 -21.77 13.81
CA ASP A 553 2.52 -23.13 13.36
C ASP A 553 4.03 -23.47 13.29
N ASN A 554 4.91 -22.46 13.31
CA ASN A 554 6.36 -22.66 13.19
C ASN A 554 6.96 -23.12 14.54
N PRO A 555 7.50 -24.36 14.63
CA PRO A 555 8.09 -24.86 15.86
C PRO A 555 9.31 -24.05 16.31
N LEU A 556 10.00 -23.36 15.39
CA LEU A 556 11.16 -22.54 15.72
C LEU A 556 10.80 -21.14 16.21
N SER A 557 9.52 -20.77 16.28
CA SER A 557 9.09 -19.52 16.92
C SER A 557 9.49 -19.43 18.39
N GLU A 558 9.83 -20.54 19.05
CA GLU A 558 10.44 -20.57 20.39
C GLU A 558 11.78 -19.81 20.46
N LYS A 559 12.51 -19.73 19.34
CA LYS A 559 13.73 -18.92 19.19
C LYS A 559 13.44 -17.42 19.07
N GLY A 560 12.16 -17.05 19.04
CA GLY A 560 11.69 -15.67 18.93
C GLY A 560 11.33 -15.27 17.51
N VAL A 561 10.30 -14.44 17.41
CA VAL A 561 9.95 -13.70 16.19
C VAL A 561 10.31 -12.23 16.44
N TYR A 562 11.06 -11.65 15.51
CA TYR A 562 11.61 -10.31 15.67
C TYR A 562 11.22 -9.40 14.51
N LEU A 563 10.69 -8.23 14.84
CA LEU A 563 10.62 -7.11 13.91
C LEU A 563 11.95 -6.34 13.99
N ASN A 564 12.67 -6.18 12.88
CA ASN A 564 13.91 -5.40 12.85
C ASN A 564 13.60 -3.92 12.53
N PRO A 565 13.83 -2.98 13.46
CA PRO A 565 13.52 -1.56 13.26
C PRO A 565 14.46 -0.85 12.27
N LEU A 566 15.60 -1.45 11.93
CA LEU A 566 16.55 -0.91 10.95
C LEU A 566 16.13 -1.22 9.52
N VAL A 567 15.49 -2.37 9.30
CA VAL A 567 15.02 -2.82 7.99
C VAL A 567 13.66 -2.20 7.69
N ARG A 568 13.63 -1.20 6.80
CA ARG A 568 12.41 -0.45 6.47
C ARG A 568 12.22 -0.50 4.97
N VAL A 569 11.15 -1.08 4.46
CA VAL A 569 10.89 -1.23 3.03
C VAL A 569 9.68 -0.39 2.61
N GLY A 570 9.60 -0.02 1.33
CA GLY A 570 8.53 0.84 0.83
C GLY A 570 7.82 0.24 -0.38
N TYR A 571 6.49 0.34 -0.48
CA TYR A 571 5.76 -0.14 -1.67
C TYR A 571 5.98 0.72 -2.93
N ASN A 572 6.72 1.82 -2.80
CA ASN A 572 7.18 2.65 -3.92
C ASN A 572 8.45 3.41 -3.52
N GLY A 573 9.17 3.94 -4.50
CA GLY A 573 10.42 4.66 -4.30
C GLY A 573 10.29 5.87 -3.37
N ALA A 574 9.18 6.61 -3.45
CA ALA A 574 8.95 7.78 -2.58
C ALA A 574 8.76 7.36 -1.11
N ALA A 575 8.02 6.28 -0.85
CA ALA A 575 7.84 5.74 0.49
C ALA A 575 9.17 5.22 1.07
N TYR A 576 9.97 4.51 0.26
CA TYR A 576 11.29 4.03 0.66
C TYR A 576 12.23 5.20 0.98
N ALA A 577 12.31 6.21 0.11
CA ALA A 577 13.14 7.39 0.33
C ALA A 577 12.73 8.19 1.57
N ALA A 578 11.42 8.30 1.85
CA ALA A 578 10.92 9.05 3.01
C ALA A 578 11.28 8.39 4.35
N VAL A 579 11.56 7.08 4.38
CA VAL A 579 12.07 6.39 5.57
C VAL A 579 13.60 6.25 5.57
N HIS A 580 14.30 6.62 4.50
CA HIS A 580 15.77 6.71 4.44
C HIS A 580 16.27 8.13 4.13
N PRO A 581 15.95 9.14 4.96
CA PRO A 581 16.51 10.46 4.76
C PRO A 581 18.01 10.49 5.08
N ILE A 582 18.72 11.47 4.52
CA ILE A 582 20.17 11.69 4.74
C ILE A 582 20.51 11.89 6.22
N MET A 583 19.60 12.47 7.00
CA MET A 583 19.78 12.69 8.44
C MET A 583 19.22 11.52 9.25
N SER A 584 18.10 11.72 9.95
CA SER A 584 17.44 10.68 10.74
C SER A 584 15.98 10.57 10.32
N TRP A 585 15.49 9.35 10.23
CA TRP A 585 14.11 9.05 9.86
C TRP A 585 13.08 9.44 10.94
N LEU A 586 13.53 9.57 12.20
CA LEU A 586 12.73 10.07 13.32
C LEU A 586 13.23 11.44 13.78
N SER A 587 12.43 12.47 13.51
CA SER A 587 12.70 13.80 14.06
C SER A 587 12.48 13.84 15.58
N ALA A 588 13.15 14.76 16.27
CA ALA A 588 12.96 14.97 17.72
C ALA A 588 11.49 15.20 18.09
N TRP A 589 10.77 15.96 17.25
CA TRP A 589 9.33 16.17 17.42
C TRP A 589 8.53 14.87 17.31
N ARG A 590 8.82 14.02 16.31
CA ARG A 590 8.15 12.71 16.16
C ARG A 590 8.42 11.79 17.35
N ILE A 591 9.63 11.83 17.92
CA ILE A 591 9.98 11.04 19.10
C ILE A 591 9.14 11.50 20.31
N VAL A 592 9.10 12.81 20.58
CA VAL A 592 8.32 13.36 21.70
C VAL A 592 6.83 13.12 21.51
N GLN A 593 6.29 13.46 20.33
CA GLN A 593 4.88 13.25 20.00
C GLN A 593 4.50 11.77 20.09
N GLY A 594 5.29 10.88 19.51
CA GLY A 594 5.04 9.44 19.49
C GLY A 594 5.05 8.83 20.89
N THR A 595 6.06 9.15 21.71
CA THR A 595 6.15 8.63 23.09
C THR A 595 4.98 9.10 23.96
N TRP A 596 4.58 10.37 23.87
CA TRP A 596 3.43 10.90 24.62
C TRP A 596 2.08 10.38 24.11
N THR A 597 1.89 10.32 22.80
CA THR A 597 0.67 9.74 22.20
C THR A 597 0.51 8.29 22.63
N ASN A 598 1.59 7.50 22.59
CA ASN A 598 1.59 6.11 23.04
C ASN A 598 1.28 6.01 24.54
N ARG A 599 1.81 6.91 25.39
CA ARG A 599 1.46 6.96 26.84
C ARG A 599 -0.04 7.16 27.04
N VAL A 600 -0.64 8.13 26.35
CA VAL A 600 -2.06 8.46 26.48
C VAL A 600 -2.94 7.31 25.97
N ARG A 601 -2.63 6.75 24.80
CA ARG A 601 -3.42 5.64 24.23
C ARG A 601 -3.48 4.42 25.13
N ARG A 602 -2.37 4.09 25.83
CA ARG A 602 -2.35 2.97 26.78
C ARG A 602 -3.24 3.16 28.01
N LEU A 603 -3.63 4.39 28.35
CA LEU A 603 -4.55 4.64 29.48
C LEU A 603 -6.00 4.26 29.14
N GLY A 604 -6.34 4.22 27.86
CA GLY A 604 -7.68 3.87 27.36
C GLY A 604 -7.67 2.67 26.42
N ASP A 605 -6.70 1.76 26.58
CA ASP A 605 -6.57 0.58 25.71
C ASP A 605 -7.74 -0.39 25.95
N THR A 606 -8.54 -0.61 24.90
CA THR A 606 -9.71 -1.48 24.91
C THR A 606 -9.49 -2.75 24.07
N ALA A 607 -8.25 -3.08 23.70
CA ALA A 607 -7.94 -4.28 22.90
C ALA A 607 -8.53 -5.57 23.50
N TRP A 608 -8.63 -5.66 24.83
CA TRP A 608 -9.22 -6.80 25.53
C TRP A 608 -10.71 -7.03 25.19
N LEU A 609 -11.47 -5.96 24.89
CA LEU A 609 -12.90 -6.08 24.52
C LEU A 609 -13.07 -6.74 23.15
N LYS A 610 -12.24 -6.33 22.18
CA LYS A 610 -12.21 -6.94 20.83
C LYS A 610 -11.79 -8.41 20.93
N GLY A 611 -10.71 -8.68 21.68
CA GLY A 611 -10.21 -10.03 21.91
C GLY A 611 -11.24 -10.97 22.58
N GLU A 612 -12.00 -10.47 23.55
CA GLU A 612 -13.04 -11.24 24.24
C GLU A 612 -14.18 -11.66 23.31
N MET A 613 -14.61 -10.78 22.40
CA MET A 613 -15.66 -11.11 21.44
C MET A 613 -15.20 -12.18 20.43
N ILE A 614 -13.96 -12.08 19.93
CA ILE A 614 -13.36 -13.08 19.05
C ILE A 614 -13.24 -14.42 19.79
N ARG A 615 -12.72 -14.40 21.03
CA ARG A 615 -12.60 -15.59 21.89
C ARG A 615 -13.93 -16.33 22.04
N ARG A 616 -15.02 -15.60 22.35
CA ARG A 616 -16.36 -16.20 22.48
C ARG A 616 -16.87 -16.84 21.19
N ARG A 617 -16.48 -16.35 20.01
CA ARG A 617 -16.85 -16.98 18.73
C ARG A 617 -16.07 -18.28 18.52
N ILE A 618 -14.77 -18.27 18.81
CA ILE A 618 -13.90 -19.45 18.74
C ILE A 618 -14.35 -20.51 19.75
N ASP A 619 -14.58 -20.14 21.01
CA ASP A 619 -15.05 -21.06 22.06
C ASP A 619 -16.38 -21.72 21.69
N ARG A 620 -17.31 -20.95 21.11
CA ARG A 620 -18.59 -21.49 20.60
C ARG A 620 -18.37 -22.45 19.45
N TRP A 621 -17.47 -22.15 18.52
CA TRP A 621 -17.14 -23.02 17.39
C TRP A 621 -16.48 -24.32 17.84
N ALA A 622 -15.51 -24.24 18.76
CA ALA A 622 -14.83 -25.39 19.36
C ALA A 622 -15.78 -26.31 20.13
N ALA A 623 -16.83 -25.75 20.74
CA ALA A 623 -17.86 -26.54 21.44
C ALA A 623 -18.78 -27.34 20.49
N LEU A 624 -18.79 -27.07 19.18
CA LEU A 624 -19.66 -27.77 18.22
C LEU A 624 -19.13 -29.15 17.80
N ASP A 625 -17.81 -29.33 17.74
CA ASP A 625 -17.16 -30.58 17.36
C ASP A 625 -15.80 -30.68 18.08
N ALA A 626 -15.49 -31.83 18.68
CA ALA A 626 -14.21 -32.06 19.35
C ALA A 626 -12.99 -31.95 18.41
N LYS A 627 -13.19 -32.03 17.09
CA LYS A 627 -12.15 -31.81 16.07
C LYS A 627 -11.90 -30.33 15.77
N HIS A 628 -12.78 -29.42 16.20
CA HIS A 628 -12.62 -27.99 16.00
C HIS A 628 -11.59 -27.44 16.98
N GLN A 629 -10.38 -27.20 16.46
CA GLN A 629 -9.29 -26.56 17.18
C GLN A 629 -8.63 -25.50 16.30
N GLU A 630 -8.29 -24.36 16.90
CA GLU A 630 -7.53 -23.30 16.24
C GLU A 630 -6.62 -22.63 17.28
N ASP A 631 -5.32 -22.92 17.20
CA ASP A 631 -4.32 -22.43 18.15
C ASP A 631 -3.88 -20.98 17.82
N GLY A 632 -4.19 -20.49 16.61
CA GLY A 632 -3.80 -19.18 16.10
C GLY A 632 -4.72 -18.02 16.49
N GLN A 633 -5.35 -18.06 17.67
CA GLN A 633 -6.32 -17.04 18.10
C GLN A 633 -5.77 -15.60 18.03
N ILE A 634 -4.48 -15.39 18.30
CA ILE A 634 -3.83 -14.08 18.24
C ILE A 634 -3.80 -13.46 16.83
N CYS A 635 -4.01 -14.28 15.79
CA CYS A 635 -4.01 -13.88 14.40
C CYS A 635 -5.40 -13.57 13.87
N ILE A 636 -6.45 -13.89 14.64
CA ILE A 636 -7.84 -13.82 14.20
C ILE A 636 -8.40 -12.42 14.45
N ILE A 637 -9.14 -11.91 13.47
CA ILE A 637 -9.86 -10.65 13.53
C ILE A 637 -11.34 -10.86 13.20
N ASP A 638 -12.17 -9.92 13.64
CA ASP A 638 -13.61 -9.86 13.34
C ASP A 638 -13.83 -9.18 11.98
N GLU A 639 -13.48 -9.91 10.92
CA GLU A 639 -13.67 -9.50 9.53
C GLU A 639 -13.97 -10.72 8.67
N MET A 640 -14.48 -10.47 7.47
CA MET A 640 -14.59 -11.46 6.40
C MET A 640 -14.02 -10.86 5.11
N GLN A 641 -13.09 -11.58 4.47
CA GLN A 641 -12.36 -11.09 3.30
C GLN A 641 -12.51 -12.06 2.11
N ILE A 642 -13.04 -11.56 0.99
CA ILE A 642 -13.18 -12.34 -0.23
C ILE A 642 -12.27 -11.81 -1.34
N LEU A 643 -11.87 -12.71 -2.24
CA LEU A 643 -11.13 -12.34 -3.44
C LEU A 643 -12.04 -11.52 -4.37
N HIS A 644 -11.47 -10.50 -4.99
CA HIS A 644 -12.14 -9.63 -5.94
C HIS A 644 -11.27 -9.49 -7.19
N ARG A 645 -11.88 -9.17 -8.34
CA ARG A 645 -11.16 -9.00 -9.62
C ARG A 645 -9.94 -8.09 -9.45
N TYR A 646 -10.12 -6.94 -8.80
CA TYR A 646 -9.04 -5.96 -8.57
C TYR A 646 -8.33 -6.10 -7.22
N GLY A 647 -8.41 -7.26 -6.57
CA GLY A 647 -7.72 -7.54 -5.32
C GLY A 647 -8.61 -8.31 -4.36
N TRP A 648 -9.18 -7.62 -3.38
CA TRP A 648 -10.04 -8.22 -2.36
C TRP A 648 -10.95 -7.16 -1.74
N ILE A 649 -12.04 -7.60 -1.11
CA ILE A 649 -12.98 -6.73 -0.40
C ILE A 649 -13.42 -7.33 0.94
N HIS A 650 -13.85 -6.46 1.86
CA HIS A 650 -14.55 -6.86 3.08
C HIS A 650 -16.03 -7.13 2.79
N VAL A 651 -16.64 -8.08 3.50
CA VAL A 651 -18.05 -8.49 3.32
C VAL A 651 -18.83 -8.42 4.61
#